data_AF-A0A1I4XKW4-F1
#
_entry.id   AF-A0A1I4XKW4-F1
#
_cell.length_a   1.000
_cell.length_b   1.000
_cell.length_c   1.000
_cell.angle_alpha   90.00
_cell.angle_beta   90.00
_cell.angle_gamma   90.00
#
_symmetry.space_group_name_H-M   'P 1'
#
loop_
_entity.id
_entity.type
_entity.pdbx_description
1 polymer ?
#
loop_
_entity_poly.entity_id
_entity_poly.type
_entity_poly.pdbx_seq_one_letter_code
_entity_poly.pdbx_strand_id
1 'polypeptide(L)'
;MTPTATVHRVAPKGRGAHRSIASALRAARDGDEIHVSPGEYVEHLLIDRAVLLVPEEGARHAVRLLAASPGRPVLEVAARDVRVEDLVLVGQDPGLPAVLVAAGDLELDCCDVSGGRVEAGGEASLVLTDCRVAGAELAAVHLNTTGSARLTRVVVEDVEGTGVVVGSRATAEAEELTVRRVTGSGVRVRGGARVTLRECRISGPGRSGLLVEDGASLTARDCRVEETAAEGVRVLGSAARSAPPAGDGEPGEGGVVLTRCEVLRAGGDGVAVSGDGDVLMLNCRLRDGAGPGVSVEDEGRAELVDCQVDGAHGSGLVARGTARLSAEGTSVTGSRANGLLAGGRSEVRMDNGDLTACSFSAVHACDDSRVTLTACRIGSSAEHGVRATDRAGLTVEGGRISDCGLSGVRIDGAAEARMRGLSVVRGRAGITTESSGTVVLEECDVVGAERSGISCGTRTAPVLRDCRISGTGTAGLVIGEGATPSVEGCTVRDAAGSGVVVGPRAEPRLRAVTVARTGKNSLFVGEKARGTVEDCVFGGAGTEGSAFPALHVATGAAPVLRGCLVRDCEEDVALEKGARPVFDDCVSRDVKNPSLPTGAEQALSAAGGPEAAGAGTTARETEAPAEDTLEDLLAELQGLAGLERVKNDVSSLVKLMQMVRRREEMGLVPPPLSRHLVFTGNPGTGKTTIARLYGRILAAVGLLERGHLVEADRSALVGEYVGHTGPKTARVFQQARGGVLFIDEAYSLTQYAGSNDFGQEAIATLLKLMEDHRDDVVVIVAGYLKEMEAFVRSNPGLASRFNRTLLFDDYSGAELVSIVEHQAAQHQYELTQDALAALTTRFDAMPRDRGFGNGRTARQLFQAMTERQAYRVAELPEASEADVMTLRPEDIPQTL
;
A
#
# COMPACT_ATOMS: atom_id res chain seq x y z
N MET A 1 -4.71 -60.43 48.40
CA MET A 1 -3.89 -61.12 47.38
C MET A 1 -4.41 -60.66 46.04
N THR A 2 -3.77 -59.66 45.44
CA THR A 2 -4.01 -59.29 44.04
C THR A 2 -3.68 -60.53 43.20
N PRO A 3 -4.59 -61.03 42.34
CA PRO A 3 -4.25 -62.12 41.46
C PRO A 3 -3.07 -61.68 40.58
N THR A 4 -2.01 -62.48 40.54
CA THR A 4 -0.90 -62.30 39.60
C THR A 4 -1.44 -62.35 38.18
N ALA A 5 -1.19 -61.30 37.38
CA ALA A 5 -1.56 -61.23 35.97
C ALA A 5 -1.09 -62.48 35.23
N THR A 6 -2.00 -63.10 34.48
CA THR A 6 -1.70 -64.28 33.67
C THR A 6 -1.20 -63.81 32.31
N VAL A 7 -0.08 -64.37 31.86
CA VAL A 7 0.47 -64.07 30.52
C VAL A 7 -0.05 -65.10 29.52
N HIS A 8 -0.79 -64.63 28.51
CA HIS A 8 -1.28 -65.43 27.39
C HIS A 8 -0.38 -65.24 26.16
N ARG A 9 0.28 -66.32 25.71
CA ARG A 9 1.15 -66.28 24.52
C ARG A 9 0.42 -66.67 23.25
N VAL A 10 0.49 -65.82 22.23
CA VAL A 10 -0.13 -66.01 20.91
C VAL A 10 0.96 -66.24 19.87
N ALA A 11 0.86 -67.34 19.11
CA ALA A 11 1.74 -67.59 17.97
C ALA A 11 0.92 -68.15 16.79
N PRO A 12 1.07 -67.63 15.56
CA PRO A 12 0.28 -68.08 14.41
C PRO A 12 0.76 -69.45 13.92
N LYS A 13 2.04 -69.78 14.17
CA LYS A 13 2.70 -71.08 13.90
C LYS A 13 3.65 -71.40 15.06
N GLY A 14 3.59 -72.60 15.66
CA GLY A 14 4.53 -73.04 16.71
C GLY A 14 3.90 -73.34 18.08
N ARG A 15 4.70 -73.26 19.15
CA ARG A 15 4.32 -73.55 20.56
C ARG A 15 3.74 -72.31 21.30
N GLY A 16 2.69 -71.69 20.77
CA GLY A 16 1.87 -70.71 21.50
C GLY A 16 0.71 -71.37 22.25
N ALA A 17 0.25 -70.78 23.35
CA ALA A 17 -0.95 -71.25 24.06
C ALA A 17 -2.24 -70.99 23.24
N HIS A 18 -2.19 -69.95 22.42
CA HIS A 18 -3.27 -69.50 21.54
C HIS A 18 -2.77 -69.37 20.09
N ARG A 19 -3.64 -69.68 19.13
CA ARG A 19 -3.34 -69.56 17.69
C ARG A 19 -3.80 -68.23 17.07
N SER A 20 -4.57 -67.45 17.83
CA SER A 20 -5.19 -66.20 17.39
C SER A 20 -5.25 -65.25 18.58
N ILE A 21 -5.17 -63.94 18.33
CA ILE A 21 -5.22 -62.94 19.40
C ILE A 21 -6.63 -62.91 20.00
N ALA A 22 -7.66 -63.07 19.17
CA ALA A 22 -9.04 -63.15 19.64
C ALA A 22 -9.28 -64.35 20.59
N SER A 23 -8.60 -65.49 20.40
CA SER A 23 -8.74 -66.62 21.32
C SER A 23 -8.07 -66.36 22.67
N ALA A 24 -6.94 -65.66 22.68
CA ALA A 24 -6.29 -65.21 23.91
C ALA A 24 -7.16 -64.21 24.68
N LEU A 25 -7.73 -63.22 23.99
CA LEU A 25 -8.64 -62.24 24.59
C LEU A 25 -9.83 -62.91 25.26
N ARG A 26 -10.48 -63.91 24.64
CA ARG A 26 -11.61 -64.65 25.25
C ARG A 26 -11.21 -65.46 26.49
N ALA A 27 -9.95 -65.85 26.61
CA ALA A 27 -9.45 -66.61 27.75
C ALA A 27 -8.91 -65.71 28.89
N ALA A 28 -8.56 -64.46 28.57
CA ALA A 28 -8.04 -63.47 29.50
C ALA A 28 -9.11 -62.94 30.47
N ARG A 29 -8.66 -62.53 31.65
CA ARG A 29 -9.42 -61.81 32.69
C ARG A 29 -8.90 -60.38 32.79
N ASP A 30 -9.60 -59.54 33.55
CA ASP A 30 -9.15 -58.17 33.81
C ASP A 30 -7.75 -58.18 34.46
N GLY A 31 -6.83 -57.41 33.87
CA GLY A 31 -5.44 -57.26 34.27
C GLY A 31 -4.47 -58.28 33.67
N ASP A 32 -4.93 -59.22 32.84
CA ASP A 32 -4.05 -60.17 32.16
C ASP A 32 -3.28 -59.54 30.99
N GLU A 33 -2.14 -60.15 30.63
CA GLU A 33 -1.27 -59.71 29.53
C GLU A 33 -1.34 -60.67 28.35
N ILE A 34 -1.31 -60.14 27.12
CA ILE A 34 -1.30 -60.91 25.88
C ILE A 34 -0.01 -60.60 25.13
N HIS A 35 0.87 -61.59 25.06
CA HIS A 35 2.17 -61.51 24.38
C HIS A 35 2.07 -62.16 23.00
N VAL A 36 2.33 -61.39 21.95
CA VAL A 36 2.08 -61.80 20.55
C VAL A 36 3.40 -62.01 19.81
N SER A 37 3.66 -63.23 19.33
CA SER A 37 4.84 -63.49 18.50
C SER A 37 4.77 -62.72 17.16
N PRO A 38 5.91 -62.31 16.59
CA PRO A 38 5.98 -61.69 15.26
C PRO A 38 5.18 -62.43 14.18
N GLY A 39 4.42 -61.66 13.38
CA GLY A 39 3.60 -62.22 12.30
C GLY A 39 2.43 -61.35 11.86
N GLU A 40 1.73 -61.82 10.84
CA GLU A 40 0.50 -61.22 10.34
C GLU A 40 -0.73 -61.97 10.89
N TYR A 41 -1.68 -61.22 11.42
CA TYR A 41 -2.91 -61.71 12.04
C TYR A 41 -4.10 -61.06 11.36
N VAL A 42 -4.98 -61.86 10.76
CA VAL A 42 -6.18 -61.37 10.05
C VAL A 42 -7.40 -61.63 10.93
N GLU A 43 -7.74 -60.68 11.79
CA GLU A 43 -8.77 -60.85 12.84
C GLU A 43 -9.49 -59.51 13.13
N HIS A 44 -10.67 -59.57 13.74
CA HIS A 44 -11.33 -58.43 14.41
C HIS A 44 -11.15 -58.61 15.92
N LEU A 45 -10.58 -57.61 16.60
CA LEU A 45 -10.36 -57.66 18.04
C LEU A 45 -11.39 -56.79 18.76
N LEU A 46 -12.34 -57.44 19.42
CA LEU A 46 -13.20 -56.81 20.41
C LEU A 46 -12.58 -56.97 21.80
N ILE A 47 -12.19 -55.85 22.43
CA ILE A 47 -11.66 -55.81 23.78
C ILE A 47 -12.71 -55.23 24.72
N ASP A 48 -13.31 -56.11 25.50
CA ASP A 48 -14.40 -55.86 26.46
C ASP A 48 -13.97 -56.10 27.91
N ARG A 49 -12.66 -56.13 28.18
CA ARG A 49 -12.02 -56.35 29.48
C ARG A 49 -10.68 -55.60 29.57
N ALA A 50 -10.19 -55.32 30.77
CA ALA A 50 -8.92 -54.62 30.98
C ALA A 50 -7.73 -55.54 30.66
N VAL A 51 -6.92 -55.21 29.66
CA VAL A 51 -5.79 -56.06 29.20
C VAL A 51 -4.66 -55.22 28.63
N LEU A 52 -3.45 -55.78 28.71
CA LEU A 52 -2.25 -55.28 28.02
C LEU A 52 -1.91 -56.20 26.85
N LEU A 53 -1.87 -55.65 25.63
CA LEU A 53 -1.49 -56.35 24.41
C LEU A 53 -0.12 -55.86 23.92
N VAL A 54 0.87 -56.74 23.90
CA VAL A 54 2.27 -56.42 23.59
C VAL A 54 2.89 -57.47 22.65
N PRO A 55 3.86 -57.12 21.80
CA PRO A 55 4.65 -58.11 21.08
C PRO A 55 5.56 -58.89 22.03
N GLU A 56 5.85 -60.16 21.69
CA GLU A 56 7.00 -60.85 22.27
C GLU A 56 8.31 -60.23 21.75
N GLU A 57 9.40 -60.32 22.53
CA GLU A 57 10.73 -59.77 22.18
C GLU A 57 11.05 -59.91 20.68
N GLY A 58 11.34 -58.78 20.03
CA GLY A 58 11.49 -58.74 18.57
C GLY A 58 11.85 -57.36 18.03
N ALA A 59 11.84 -57.24 16.70
CA ALA A 59 11.98 -55.95 16.03
C ALA A 59 10.70 -55.11 16.24
N ARG A 60 10.86 -53.79 16.29
CA ARG A 60 9.73 -52.84 16.37
C ARG A 60 8.73 -53.10 15.23
N HIS A 61 7.44 -53.01 15.51
CA HIS A 61 6.35 -53.23 14.54
C HIS A 61 6.34 -54.62 13.88
N ALA A 62 6.85 -55.65 14.56
CA ALA A 62 6.89 -57.02 14.03
C ALA A 62 5.54 -57.76 14.05
N VAL A 63 4.55 -57.24 14.76
CA VAL A 63 3.18 -57.77 14.83
C VAL A 63 2.25 -56.89 14.00
N ARG A 64 1.67 -57.48 12.94
CA ARG A 64 0.75 -56.79 12.04
C ARG A 64 -0.64 -57.39 12.15
N LEU A 65 -1.59 -56.59 12.63
CA LEU A 65 -3.00 -56.95 12.71
C LEU A 65 -3.74 -56.32 11.53
N LEU A 66 -4.32 -57.16 10.69
CA LEU A 66 -5.04 -56.80 9.48
C LEU A 66 -6.54 -57.03 9.69
N ALA A 67 -7.37 -56.06 9.33
CA ALA A 67 -8.81 -56.21 9.44
C ALA A 67 -9.29 -57.43 8.62
N ALA A 68 -10.21 -58.21 9.21
CA ALA A 68 -10.70 -59.45 8.61
C ALA A 68 -11.71 -59.24 7.48
N SER A 69 -12.39 -58.10 7.44
CA SER A 69 -13.41 -57.78 6.44
C SER A 69 -13.56 -56.26 6.29
N PRO A 70 -13.97 -55.76 5.10
CA PRO A 70 -14.32 -54.35 4.93
C PRO A 70 -15.48 -53.97 5.85
N GLY A 71 -15.48 -52.74 6.36
CA GLY A 71 -16.57 -52.24 7.21
C GLY A 71 -16.47 -52.59 8.70
N ARG A 72 -15.47 -53.36 9.13
CA ARG A 72 -15.20 -53.61 10.55
C ARG A 72 -13.84 -53.03 10.96
N PRO A 73 -13.75 -52.41 12.14
CA PRO A 73 -12.46 -51.97 12.67
C PRO A 73 -11.55 -53.17 12.89
N VAL A 74 -10.25 -52.96 12.89
CA VAL A 74 -9.30 -54.00 13.30
C VAL A 74 -9.29 -54.16 14.82
N LEU A 75 -9.48 -53.05 15.53
CA LEU A 75 -9.55 -52.98 16.99
C LEU A 75 -10.78 -52.20 17.44
N GLU A 76 -11.61 -52.83 18.27
CA GLU A 76 -12.80 -52.25 18.88
C GLU A 76 -12.71 -52.39 20.40
N VAL A 77 -12.78 -51.26 21.11
CA VAL A 77 -12.65 -51.20 22.57
C VAL A 77 -13.96 -50.78 23.21
N ALA A 78 -14.39 -51.56 24.19
CA ALA A 78 -15.60 -51.32 24.99
C ALA A 78 -15.33 -51.48 26.50
N ALA A 79 -14.07 -51.35 26.93
CA ALA A 79 -13.61 -51.54 28.30
C ALA A 79 -12.62 -50.45 28.74
N ARG A 80 -12.36 -50.41 30.05
CA ARG A 80 -11.38 -49.51 30.67
C ARG A 80 -10.03 -50.19 30.82
N ASP A 81 -8.98 -49.39 30.99
CA ASP A 81 -7.60 -49.81 31.21
C ASP A 81 -7.09 -50.76 30.11
N VAL A 82 -7.39 -50.46 28.84
CA VAL A 82 -6.90 -51.22 27.68
C VAL A 82 -5.63 -50.59 27.13
N ARG A 83 -4.56 -51.37 27.03
CA ARG A 83 -3.27 -50.92 26.48
C ARG A 83 -2.83 -51.79 25.31
N VAL A 84 -2.32 -51.15 24.26
CA VAL A 84 -1.73 -51.83 23.10
C VAL A 84 -0.41 -51.16 22.76
N GLU A 85 0.67 -51.93 22.72
CA GLU A 85 2.02 -51.40 22.49
C GLU A 85 2.66 -52.02 21.25
N ASP A 86 3.35 -51.22 20.42
CA ASP A 86 4.21 -51.66 19.31
C ASP A 86 3.55 -52.60 18.27
N LEU A 87 2.27 -52.35 17.97
CA LEU A 87 1.50 -53.07 16.95
C LEU A 87 1.28 -52.23 15.68
N VAL A 88 1.23 -52.90 14.52
CA VAL A 88 0.74 -52.31 13.27
C VAL A 88 -0.72 -52.72 13.08
N LEU A 89 -1.61 -51.74 13.02
CA LEU A 89 -3.06 -51.90 12.90
C LEU A 89 -3.51 -51.44 11.52
N VAL A 90 -3.96 -52.36 10.65
CA VAL A 90 -4.30 -52.06 9.25
C VAL A 90 -5.78 -52.35 8.97
N GLY A 91 -6.56 -51.29 8.78
CA GLY A 91 -7.93 -51.36 8.27
C GLY A 91 -7.99 -51.69 6.77
N GLN A 92 -9.20 -51.97 6.28
CA GLN A 92 -9.45 -52.25 4.86
C GLN A 92 -10.24 -51.14 4.14
N ASP A 93 -10.73 -50.14 4.88
CA ASP A 93 -11.58 -49.07 4.37
C ASP A 93 -11.11 -47.73 4.96
N PRO A 94 -10.41 -46.89 4.18
CA PRO A 94 -9.93 -45.59 4.62
C PRO A 94 -11.04 -44.68 5.16
N GLY A 95 -12.27 -44.82 4.68
CA GLY A 95 -13.43 -44.02 5.08
C GLY A 95 -14.08 -44.47 6.39
N LEU A 96 -13.59 -45.54 7.04
CA LEU A 96 -14.11 -46.10 8.27
C LEU A 96 -13.04 -46.20 9.38
N PRO A 97 -13.43 -46.42 10.65
CA PRO A 97 -12.47 -46.60 11.72
C PRO A 97 -11.67 -47.89 11.55
N ALA A 98 -10.35 -47.80 11.58
CA ALA A 98 -9.47 -48.94 11.82
C ALA A 98 -9.44 -49.26 13.33
N VAL A 99 -9.45 -48.22 14.16
CA VAL A 99 -9.53 -48.34 15.63
C VAL A 99 -10.76 -47.57 16.11
N LEU A 100 -11.64 -48.25 16.85
CA LEU A 100 -12.84 -47.66 17.43
C LEU A 100 -12.86 -47.86 18.95
N VAL A 101 -12.86 -46.76 19.69
CA VAL A 101 -13.13 -46.76 21.13
C VAL A 101 -14.59 -46.39 21.33
N ALA A 102 -15.45 -47.41 21.44
CA ALA A 102 -16.88 -47.25 21.59
C ALA A 102 -17.25 -46.81 23.02
N ALA A 103 -16.50 -47.31 24.02
CA ALA A 103 -16.63 -46.94 25.43
C ALA A 103 -15.34 -47.30 26.19
N GLY A 104 -15.10 -46.62 27.32
CA GLY A 104 -13.94 -46.87 28.18
C GLY A 104 -12.70 -46.09 27.78
N ASP A 105 -11.53 -46.68 27.90
CA ASP A 105 -10.26 -46.00 27.63
C ASP A 105 -9.25 -46.93 26.94
N LEU A 106 -8.55 -46.36 25.96
CA LEU A 106 -7.53 -47.03 25.17
C LEU A 106 -6.24 -46.20 25.19
N GLU A 107 -5.14 -46.86 25.49
CA GLU A 107 -3.79 -46.36 25.31
C GLU A 107 -3.10 -47.13 24.18
N LEU A 108 -2.72 -46.42 23.12
CA LEU A 108 -1.82 -46.92 22.08
C LEU A 108 -0.44 -46.31 22.32
N ASP A 109 0.57 -47.16 22.49
CA ASP A 109 1.97 -46.74 22.58
C ASP A 109 2.76 -47.34 21.42
N CYS A 110 3.58 -46.54 20.75
CA CYS A 110 4.46 -46.97 19.68
C CYS A 110 3.77 -47.71 18.52
N CYS A 111 2.47 -47.51 18.30
CA CYS A 111 1.68 -48.20 17.27
C CYS A 111 1.64 -47.45 15.92
N ASP A 112 1.49 -48.19 14.81
CA ASP A 112 1.24 -47.65 13.45
C ASP A 112 -0.16 -48.04 12.97
N VAL A 113 -1.05 -47.07 12.78
CA VAL A 113 -2.42 -47.27 12.32
C VAL A 113 -2.57 -46.82 10.87
N SER A 114 -3.08 -47.69 10.00
CA SER A 114 -3.33 -47.35 8.60
C SER A 114 -4.58 -47.98 8.02
N GLY A 115 -5.01 -47.54 6.83
CA GLY A 115 -6.17 -48.11 6.12
C GLY A 115 -7.52 -47.83 6.80
N GLY A 116 -7.58 -46.75 7.58
CA GLY A 116 -8.74 -46.31 8.34
C GLY A 116 -8.34 -45.37 9.46
N ARG A 117 -9.32 -44.74 10.10
CA ARG A 117 -9.10 -43.72 11.15
C ARG A 117 -9.06 -44.30 12.56
N VAL A 118 -8.55 -43.50 13.50
CA VAL A 118 -8.73 -43.72 14.95
C VAL A 118 -9.93 -42.88 15.41
N GLU A 119 -10.95 -43.53 15.96
CA GLU A 119 -12.18 -42.88 16.41
C GLU A 119 -12.48 -43.17 17.88
N ALA A 120 -12.83 -42.12 18.64
CA ALA A 120 -13.34 -42.23 20.00
C ALA A 120 -14.74 -41.63 20.09
N GLY A 121 -15.71 -42.43 20.56
CA GLY A 121 -17.12 -42.07 20.65
C GLY A 121 -17.66 -42.08 22.08
N GLY A 122 -18.83 -41.47 22.29
CA GLY A 122 -19.56 -41.56 23.56
C GLY A 122 -18.82 -40.84 24.70
N GLU A 123 -18.45 -41.58 25.75
CA GLU A 123 -17.67 -41.09 26.90
C GLU A 123 -16.23 -41.61 26.90
N ALA A 124 -15.77 -42.14 25.75
CA ALA A 124 -14.46 -42.77 25.63
C ALA A 124 -13.30 -41.80 25.82
N SER A 125 -12.20 -42.31 26.39
CA SER A 125 -10.91 -41.63 26.46
C SER A 125 -9.86 -42.32 25.59
N LEU A 126 -8.95 -41.53 25.01
CA LEU A 126 -7.95 -42.03 24.06
C LEU A 126 -6.57 -41.44 24.37
N VAL A 127 -5.56 -42.30 24.52
CA VAL A 127 -4.17 -41.88 24.65
C VAL A 127 -3.39 -42.47 23.48
N LEU A 128 -2.72 -41.62 22.70
CA LEU A 128 -1.79 -42.01 21.66
C LEU A 128 -0.40 -41.46 22.02
N THR A 129 0.59 -42.35 22.15
CA THR A 129 1.98 -42.02 22.46
C THR A 129 2.89 -42.63 21.41
N ASP A 130 3.76 -41.82 20.81
CA ASP A 130 4.74 -42.28 19.80
C ASP A 130 4.09 -43.05 18.62
N CYS A 131 2.85 -42.69 18.29
CA CYS A 131 2.04 -43.35 17.27
C CYS A 131 2.12 -42.66 15.90
N ARG A 132 1.85 -43.44 14.86
CA ARG A 132 1.60 -42.95 13.49
C ARG A 132 0.18 -43.32 13.06
N VAL A 133 -0.51 -42.38 12.41
CA VAL A 133 -1.83 -42.61 11.79
C VAL A 133 -1.78 -42.14 10.35
N ALA A 134 -1.99 -43.03 9.38
CA ALA A 134 -1.84 -42.73 7.96
C ALA A 134 -2.87 -43.37 7.04
N GLY A 135 -3.09 -42.80 5.85
CA GLY A 135 -3.92 -43.42 4.81
C GLY A 135 -5.40 -43.53 5.19
N ALA A 136 -5.94 -42.49 5.84
CA ALA A 136 -7.35 -42.37 6.19
C ALA A 136 -8.07 -41.39 5.24
N GLU A 137 -9.35 -41.61 5.01
CA GLU A 137 -10.27 -40.67 4.36
C GLU A 137 -11.12 -39.96 5.43
N LEU A 138 -11.60 -38.75 5.10
CA LEU A 138 -12.40 -37.84 5.95
C LEU A 138 -11.64 -37.26 7.15
N ALA A 139 -11.11 -38.11 8.04
CA ALA A 139 -10.31 -37.72 9.19
C ALA A 139 -9.35 -38.84 9.64
N ALA A 140 -8.12 -38.54 10.06
CA ALA A 140 -7.22 -39.55 10.63
C ALA A 140 -7.49 -39.83 12.11
N VAL A 141 -7.70 -38.78 12.91
CA VAL A 141 -8.15 -38.91 14.31
C VAL A 141 -9.47 -38.17 14.46
N HIS A 142 -10.51 -38.87 14.90
CA HIS A 142 -11.84 -38.31 15.08
C HIS A 142 -12.34 -38.50 16.52
N LEU A 143 -12.43 -37.39 17.24
CA LEU A 143 -12.92 -37.36 18.61
C LEU A 143 -14.36 -36.83 18.63
N ASN A 144 -15.31 -37.77 18.70
CA ASN A 144 -16.72 -37.46 18.87
C ASN A 144 -17.20 -37.98 20.23
N THR A 145 -16.55 -37.49 21.28
CA THR A 145 -16.70 -37.94 22.66
C THR A 145 -16.99 -36.77 23.61
N THR A 146 -17.43 -37.08 24.82
CA THR A 146 -17.42 -36.18 25.98
C THR A 146 -16.23 -36.44 26.91
N GLY A 147 -15.46 -37.49 26.64
CA GLY A 147 -14.23 -37.83 27.35
C GLY A 147 -13.01 -37.03 26.90
N SER A 148 -11.83 -37.49 27.30
CA SER A 148 -10.55 -36.82 27.06
C SER A 148 -9.65 -37.55 26.07
N ALA A 149 -8.86 -36.82 25.31
CA ALA A 149 -7.81 -37.39 24.47
C ALA A 149 -6.44 -36.77 24.76
N ARG A 150 -5.38 -37.58 24.74
CA ARG A 150 -3.99 -37.12 24.79
C ARG A 150 -3.21 -37.68 23.62
N LEU A 151 -2.56 -36.79 22.86
CA LEU A 151 -1.76 -37.13 21.69
C LEU A 151 -0.32 -36.64 21.92
N THR A 152 0.61 -37.55 22.21
CA THR A 152 2.00 -37.20 22.50
C THR A 152 2.92 -37.80 21.43
N ARG A 153 3.69 -36.96 20.74
CA ARG A 153 4.59 -37.39 19.65
C ARG A 153 3.88 -38.22 18.57
N VAL A 154 2.69 -37.76 18.18
CA VAL A 154 1.86 -38.44 17.17
C VAL A 154 2.15 -37.85 15.79
N VAL A 155 2.27 -38.72 14.78
CA VAL A 155 2.39 -38.32 13.37
C VAL A 155 1.11 -38.68 12.62
N VAL A 156 0.43 -37.68 12.09
CA VAL A 156 -0.71 -37.81 11.18
C VAL A 156 -0.27 -37.43 9.77
N GLU A 157 -0.39 -38.36 8.82
CA GLU A 157 0.04 -38.11 7.44
C GLU A 157 -0.79 -38.82 6.38
N ASP A 158 -0.72 -38.34 5.13
CA ASP A 158 -1.38 -38.97 3.98
C ASP A 158 -2.89 -39.16 4.20
N VAL A 159 -3.59 -38.06 4.52
CA VAL A 159 -5.02 -38.07 4.82
C VAL A 159 -5.80 -37.39 3.71
N GLU A 160 -6.73 -38.10 3.09
CA GLU A 160 -7.71 -37.51 2.18
C GLU A 160 -8.86 -36.93 3.01
N GLY A 161 -8.60 -35.79 3.66
CA GLY A 161 -9.51 -35.14 4.56
C GLY A 161 -8.78 -34.32 5.62
N THR A 162 -9.34 -34.23 6.82
CA THR A 162 -8.79 -33.46 7.94
C THR A 162 -7.82 -34.29 8.77
N GLY A 163 -6.71 -33.73 9.25
CA GLY A 163 -5.79 -34.50 10.11
C GLY A 163 -6.46 -34.95 11.41
N VAL A 164 -6.83 -33.99 12.26
CA VAL A 164 -7.49 -34.24 13.55
C VAL A 164 -8.80 -33.47 13.63
N VAL A 165 -9.89 -34.14 13.98
CA VAL A 165 -11.20 -33.54 14.21
C VAL A 165 -11.60 -33.74 15.66
N VAL A 166 -11.85 -32.64 16.37
CA VAL A 166 -12.34 -32.64 17.75
C VAL A 166 -13.71 -31.96 17.80
N GLY A 167 -14.73 -32.71 18.20
CA GLY A 167 -16.11 -32.23 18.24
C GLY A 167 -16.80 -32.48 19.58
N SER A 168 -18.11 -32.27 19.60
CA SER A 168 -18.96 -32.47 20.78
C SER A 168 -18.51 -31.62 21.97
N ARG A 169 -18.14 -32.21 23.10
CA ARG A 169 -17.58 -31.52 24.28
C ARG A 169 -16.25 -32.13 24.71
N ALA A 170 -15.55 -32.75 23.77
CA ALA A 170 -14.28 -33.43 24.04
C ALA A 170 -13.22 -32.43 24.53
N THR A 171 -12.37 -32.90 25.44
CA THR A 171 -11.14 -32.20 25.84
C THR A 171 -9.94 -32.92 25.23
N ALA A 172 -9.14 -32.26 24.41
CA ALA A 172 -7.97 -32.87 23.80
C ALA A 172 -6.68 -32.09 24.10
N GLU A 173 -5.64 -32.81 24.49
CA GLU A 173 -4.28 -32.29 24.66
C GLU A 173 -3.39 -32.93 23.58
N ALA A 174 -2.67 -32.12 22.82
CA ALA A 174 -1.67 -32.60 21.88
C ALA A 174 -0.32 -31.94 22.16
N GLU A 175 0.72 -32.76 22.25
CA GLU A 175 2.11 -32.36 22.47
C GLU A 175 2.99 -33.00 21.40
N GLU A 176 3.78 -32.20 20.70
CA GLU A 176 4.62 -32.66 19.58
C GLU A 176 3.82 -33.36 18.46
N LEU A 177 2.56 -32.99 18.25
CA LEU A 177 1.75 -33.51 17.14
C LEU A 177 2.27 -32.97 15.81
N THR A 178 2.53 -33.86 14.85
CA THR A 178 2.86 -33.51 13.47
C THR A 178 1.72 -33.90 12.53
N VAL A 179 1.15 -32.92 11.82
CA VAL A 179 0.13 -33.15 10.77
C VAL A 179 0.70 -32.69 9.43
N ARG A 180 0.74 -33.57 8.43
CA ARG A 180 1.29 -33.27 7.10
C ARG A 180 0.58 -34.00 5.97
N ARG A 181 0.60 -33.46 4.75
CA ARG A 181 -0.01 -34.08 3.56
C ARG A 181 -1.48 -34.46 3.80
N VAL A 182 -2.28 -33.47 4.17
CA VAL A 182 -3.73 -33.61 4.35
C VAL A 182 -4.45 -32.76 3.31
N THR A 183 -5.50 -33.28 2.67
CA THR A 183 -6.23 -32.51 1.63
C THR A 183 -7.25 -31.51 2.21
N GLY A 184 -7.64 -31.70 3.47
CA GLY A 184 -8.52 -30.81 4.23
C GLY A 184 -7.75 -29.91 5.20
N SER A 185 -8.33 -29.68 6.39
CA SER A 185 -7.68 -28.88 7.44
C SER A 185 -6.68 -29.70 8.25
N GLY A 186 -5.70 -29.06 8.88
CA GLY A 186 -4.77 -29.75 9.79
C GLY A 186 -5.48 -30.24 11.05
N VAL A 187 -5.94 -29.30 11.87
CA VAL A 187 -6.76 -29.57 13.06
C VAL A 187 -8.06 -28.78 12.97
N ARG A 188 -9.19 -29.45 13.19
CA ARG A 188 -10.52 -28.86 13.20
C ARG A 188 -11.18 -29.06 14.56
N VAL A 189 -11.60 -27.96 15.18
CA VAL A 189 -12.27 -27.93 16.48
C VAL A 189 -13.66 -27.32 16.33
N ARG A 190 -14.69 -28.02 16.81
CA ARG A 190 -16.09 -27.61 16.62
C ARG A 190 -16.99 -27.98 17.81
N GLY A 191 -18.23 -27.51 17.81
CA GLY A 191 -19.18 -27.72 18.89
C GLY A 191 -18.79 -26.95 20.15
N GLY A 192 -18.62 -27.64 21.29
CA GLY A 192 -18.11 -27.10 22.55
C GLY A 192 -16.82 -27.78 23.00
N ALA A 193 -16.03 -28.28 22.04
CA ALA A 193 -14.76 -28.93 22.31
C ALA A 193 -13.69 -27.94 22.80
N ARG A 194 -12.76 -28.43 23.62
CA ARG A 194 -11.63 -27.66 24.15
C ARG A 194 -10.33 -28.36 23.81
N VAL A 195 -9.45 -27.68 23.08
CA VAL A 195 -8.20 -28.27 22.60
C VAL A 195 -7.00 -27.45 23.06
N THR A 196 -5.97 -28.13 23.56
CA THR A 196 -4.66 -27.55 23.86
C THR A 196 -3.60 -28.18 22.95
N LEU A 197 -2.86 -27.36 22.23
CA LEU A 197 -1.74 -27.76 21.36
C LEU A 197 -0.44 -27.18 21.92
N ARG A 198 0.59 -28.02 22.07
CA ARG A 198 1.94 -27.62 22.51
C ARG A 198 2.97 -28.18 21.55
N GLU A 199 3.88 -27.33 21.07
CA GLU A 199 5.02 -27.77 20.22
C GLU A 199 4.59 -28.55 18.96
N CYS A 200 3.38 -28.29 18.47
CA CYS A 200 2.80 -29.00 17.32
C CYS A 200 3.25 -28.36 16.00
N ARG A 201 3.39 -29.19 14.95
CA ARG A 201 3.70 -28.77 13.58
C ARG A 201 2.62 -29.21 12.61
N ILE A 202 2.08 -28.26 11.86
CA ILE A 202 1.06 -28.50 10.83
C ILE A 202 1.58 -27.94 9.51
N SER A 203 1.82 -28.80 8.52
CA SER A 203 2.41 -28.40 7.24
C SER A 203 1.64 -28.89 6.03
N GLY A 204 1.47 -28.00 5.05
CA GLY A 204 0.85 -28.32 3.76
C GLY A 204 -0.61 -28.80 3.81
N PRO A 205 -1.51 -28.29 4.67
CA PRO A 205 -2.93 -28.64 4.60
C PRO A 205 -3.58 -28.06 3.34
N GLY A 206 -4.44 -28.84 2.69
CA GLY A 206 -5.20 -28.42 1.51
C GLY A 206 -6.32 -27.42 1.79
N ARG A 207 -6.62 -27.14 3.07
CA ARG A 207 -7.43 -25.99 3.53
C ARG A 207 -6.68 -25.19 4.59
N SER A 208 -7.31 -24.97 5.75
CA SER A 208 -6.74 -24.18 6.84
C SER A 208 -5.86 -25.04 7.77
N GLY A 209 -4.82 -24.46 8.35
CA GLY A 209 -3.99 -25.17 9.34
C GLY A 209 -4.76 -25.52 10.60
N LEU A 210 -5.32 -24.49 11.24
CA LEU A 210 -6.20 -24.61 12.39
C LEU A 210 -7.57 -24.04 12.00
N LEU A 211 -8.64 -24.81 12.21
CA LEU A 211 -10.02 -24.37 11.98
C LEU A 211 -10.83 -24.50 13.27
N VAL A 212 -11.40 -23.38 13.74
CA VAL A 212 -12.25 -23.31 14.93
C VAL A 212 -13.64 -22.82 14.54
N GLU A 213 -14.67 -23.53 15.03
CA GLU A 213 -16.08 -23.31 14.68
C GLU A 213 -16.98 -23.41 15.91
N ASP A 214 -18.19 -22.88 15.79
CA ASP A 214 -19.24 -22.92 16.81
C ASP A 214 -18.79 -22.27 18.13
N GLY A 215 -19.00 -22.93 19.28
CA GLY A 215 -18.57 -22.47 20.60
C GLY A 215 -17.28 -23.15 21.09
N ALA A 216 -16.44 -23.63 20.18
CA ALA A 216 -15.19 -24.31 20.55
C ALA A 216 -14.14 -23.34 21.10
N SER A 217 -13.16 -23.88 21.84
CA SER A 217 -11.98 -23.14 22.29
C SER A 217 -10.68 -23.87 21.94
N LEU A 218 -9.66 -23.11 21.58
CA LEU A 218 -8.36 -23.64 21.20
C LEU A 218 -7.24 -22.82 21.84
N THR A 219 -6.35 -23.48 22.57
CA THR A 219 -5.10 -22.88 23.07
C THR A 219 -3.93 -23.52 22.35
N ALA A 220 -3.15 -22.75 21.60
CA ALA A 220 -1.94 -23.22 20.93
C ALA A 220 -0.72 -22.48 21.47
N ARG A 221 0.33 -23.24 21.81
CA ARG A 221 1.56 -22.71 22.39
C ARG A 221 2.77 -23.31 21.69
N ASP A 222 3.69 -22.44 21.26
CA ASP A 222 4.92 -22.84 20.55
C ASP A 222 4.60 -23.72 19.31
N CYS A 223 3.47 -23.47 18.65
CA CYS A 223 3.03 -24.23 17.47
C CYS A 223 3.45 -23.55 16.17
N ARG A 224 3.68 -24.36 15.13
CA ARG A 224 4.03 -23.89 13.79
C ARG A 224 3.04 -24.40 12.75
N VAL A 225 2.47 -23.46 12.00
CA VAL A 225 1.58 -23.72 10.87
C VAL A 225 2.25 -23.18 9.61
N GLU A 226 2.45 -24.03 8.59
CA GLU A 226 3.16 -23.63 7.38
C GLU A 226 2.56 -24.17 6.09
N GLU A 227 2.70 -23.41 5.00
CA GLU A 227 2.33 -23.81 3.63
C GLU A 227 0.86 -24.20 3.47
N THR A 228 -0.06 -23.50 4.13
CA THR A 228 -1.50 -23.78 4.03
C THR A 228 -2.02 -23.38 2.65
N ALA A 229 -2.93 -24.15 2.06
CA ALA A 229 -3.56 -23.76 0.79
C ALA A 229 -4.55 -22.60 0.96
N ALA A 230 -5.15 -22.47 2.15
CA ALA A 230 -6.01 -21.36 2.55
C ALA A 230 -5.40 -20.64 3.76
N GLU A 231 -6.16 -20.41 4.83
CA GLU A 231 -5.72 -19.64 6.00
C GLU A 231 -4.79 -20.44 6.93
N GLY A 232 -3.89 -19.75 7.62
CA GLY A 232 -3.11 -20.37 8.68
C GLY A 232 -4.02 -20.81 9.83
N VAL A 233 -4.77 -19.86 10.37
CA VAL A 233 -5.80 -20.08 11.40
C VAL A 233 -7.11 -19.44 10.95
N ARG A 234 -8.19 -20.22 10.95
CA ARG A 234 -9.53 -19.75 10.61
C ARG A 234 -10.46 -19.93 11.81
N VAL A 235 -11.11 -18.84 12.23
CA VAL A 235 -12.09 -18.82 13.31
C VAL A 235 -13.42 -18.34 12.75
N LEU A 236 -14.39 -19.24 12.64
CA LEU A 236 -15.75 -18.94 12.18
C LEU A 236 -16.70 -18.57 13.32
N GLY A 237 -16.34 -18.98 14.54
CA GLY A 237 -17.02 -18.72 15.81
C GLY A 237 -16.22 -19.36 16.94
N SER A 238 -16.37 -18.86 18.17
CA SER A 238 -15.74 -19.45 19.36
C SER A 238 -16.49 -19.09 20.64
N ALA A 239 -16.26 -19.84 21.72
CA ALA A 239 -16.65 -19.36 23.05
C ALA A 239 -15.96 -18.02 23.34
N ALA A 240 -16.65 -17.06 23.95
CA ALA A 240 -16.03 -15.79 24.35
C ALA A 240 -14.93 -16.03 25.39
N ARG A 241 -13.82 -15.28 25.32
CA ARG A 241 -12.83 -15.29 26.40
C ARG A 241 -13.42 -14.71 27.67
N SER A 242 -13.21 -15.39 28.79
CA SER A 242 -13.41 -14.81 30.11
C SER A 242 -12.35 -13.73 30.38
N ALA A 243 -12.70 -12.74 31.19
CA ALA A 243 -11.74 -11.73 31.59
C ALA A 243 -10.54 -12.40 32.30
N PRO A 244 -9.29 -12.00 31.99
CA PRO A 244 -8.14 -12.54 32.68
C PRO A 244 -8.27 -12.25 34.19
N PRO A 245 -7.87 -13.18 35.06
CA PRO A 245 -7.77 -12.88 36.49
C PRO A 245 -6.78 -11.72 36.68
N ALA A 246 -7.11 -10.75 37.54
CA ALA A 246 -6.31 -9.53 37.71
C ALA A 246 -4.82 -9.83 38.02
N GLY A 247 -3.91 -9.45 37.11
CA GLY A 247 -2.45 -9.64 37.20
C GLY A 247 -1.82 -10.20 35.91
N ASP A 248 -0.54 -10.58 35.95
CA ASP A 248 0.19 -11.33 34.90
C ASP A 248 -0.30 -12.79 34.74
N GLY A 249 -1.61 -13.01 34.90
CA GLY A 249 -2.24 -14.32 34.91
C GLY A 249 -2.34 -14.95 33.52
N GLU A 250 -2.57 -16.26 33.48
CA GLU A 250 -2.90 -16.95 32.24
C GLU A 250 -4.12 -16.30 31.56
N PRO A 251 -4.15 -16.25 30.22
CA PRO A 251 -5.29 -15.72 29.49
C PRO A 251 -6.56 -16.46 29.91
N GLY A 252 -7.66 -15.72 30.10
CA GLY A 252 -8.93 -16.28 30.58
C GLY A 252 -9.42 -17.45 29.72
N GLU A 253 -10.16 -18.38 30.34
CA GLU A 253 -10.77 -19.51 29.64
C GLU A 253 -11.70 -19.05 28.50
N GLY A 254 -11.68 -19.79 27.37
CA GLY A 254 -12.51 -19.50 26.19
C GLY A 254 -11.69 -18.99 25.00
N GLY A 255 -12.34 -18.82 23.86
CA GLY A 255 -11.77 -18.26 22.64
C GLY A 255 -10.67 -19.09 21.98
N VAL A 256 -9.93 -18.44 21.10
CA VAL A 256 -8.71 -18.98 20.49
C VAL A 256 -7.52 -18.20 21.02
N VAL A 257 -6.58 -18.88 21.68
CA VAL A 257 -5.38 -18.27 22.26
C VAL A 257 -4.15 -18.85 21.58
N LEU A 258 -3.36 -18.01 20.94
CA LEU A 258 -2.11 -18.36 20.28
C LEU A 258 -0.95 -17.71 21.04
N THR A 259 0.02 -18.49 21.51
CA THR A 259 1.18 -17.99 22.26
C THR A 259 2.47 -18.49 21.63
N ARG A 260 3.34 -17.56 21.19
CA ARG A 260 4.61 -17.88 20.51
C ARG A 260 4.42 -18.81 19.31
N CYS A 261 3.31 -18.66 18.60
CA CYS A 261 3.02 -19.46 17.41
C CYS A 261 3.58 -18.78 16.16
N GLU A 262 3.97 -19.59 15.18
CA GLU A 262 4.40 -19.13 13.87
C GLU A 262 3.42 -19.58 12.78
N VAL A 263 2.98 -18.65 11.93
CA VAL A 263 2.24 -18.93 10.70
C VAL A 263 3.07 -18.48 9.51
N LEU A 264 3.46 -19.41 8.64
CA LEU A 264 4.34 -19.13 7.51
C LEU A 264 3.70 -19.52 6.18
N ARG A 265 3.73 -18.60 5.20
CA ARG A 265 3.30 -18.85 3.82
C ARG A 265 1.88 -19.42 3.73
N ALA A 266 0.93 -18.76 4.38
CA ALA A 266 -0.48 -19.08 4.22
C ALA A 266 -0.96 -18.69 2.81
N GLY A 267 -1.71 -19.58 2.14
CA GLY A 267 -2.29 -19.36 0.81
C GLY A 267 -3.47 -18.37 0.80
N GLY A 268 -4.03 -18.06 1.97
CA GLY A 268 -4.92 -16.93 2.22
C GLY A 268 -4.40 -16.10 3.39
N ASP A 269 -5.29 -15.82 4.33
CA ASP A 269 -5.01 -14.99 5.50
C ASP A 269 -4.16 -15.75 6.53
N GLY A 270 -3.26 -15.05 7.23
CA GLY A 270 -2.49 -15.68 8.30
C GLY A 270 -3.40 -16.13 9.45
N VAL A 271 -4.17 -15.19 9.99
CA VAL A 271 -5.31 -15.46 10.89
C VAL A 271 -6.55 -14.74 10.36
N ALA A 272 -7.64 -15.48 10.15
CA ALA A 272 -8.93 -14.93 9.76
C ALA A 272 -10.00 -15.21 10.82
N VAL A 273 -10.68 -14.14 11.25
CA VAL A 273 -11.73 -14.15 12.27
C VAL A 273 -13.01 -13.59 11.67
N SER A 274 -14.09 -14.34 11.74
CA SER A 274 -15.43 -13.94 11.26
C SER A 274 -16.50 -14.38 12.25
N GLY A 275 -17.76 -13.95 12.03
CA GLY A 275 -18.85 -14.25 12.97
C GLY A 275 -18.62 -13.63 14.35
N ASP A 276 -18.74 -14.43 15.40
CA ASP A 276 -18.54 -14.07 16.81
C ASP A 276 -17.20 -14.58 17.39
N GLY A 277 -16.25 -14.94 16.51
CA GLY A 277 -14.94 -15.45 16.91
C GLY A 277 -14.11 -14.46 17.74
N ASP A 278 -13.37 -14.98 18.72
CA ASP A 278 -12.57 -14.20 19.65
C ASP A 278 -11.15 -14.76 19.77
N VAL A 279 -10.15 -14.00 19.30
CA VAL A 279 -8.75 -14.44 19.17
C VAL A 279 -7.80 -13.57 19.99
N LEU A 280 -6.92 -14.21 20.76
CA LEU A 280 -5.81 -13.58 21.47
C LEU A 280 -4.50 -14.13 20.92
N MET A 281 -3.60 -13.24 20.55
CA MET A 281 -2.29 -13.57 20.02
C MET A 281 -1.22 -12.93 20.89
N LEU A 282 -0.34 -13.74 21.45
CA LEU A 282 0.74 -13.31 22.33
C LEU A 282 2.08 -13.72 21.71
N ASN A 283 2.93 -12.76 21.37
CA ASN A 283 4.27 -13.02 20.84
C ASN A 283 4.28 -13.89 19.57
N CYS A 284 3.26 -13.77 18.72
CA CYS A 284 3.11 -14.58 17.51
C CYS A 284 3.80 -13.95 16.30
N ARG A 285 4.21 -14.78 15.33
CA ARG A 285 4.83 -14.34 14.08
C ARG A 285 4.06 -14.85 12.87
N LEU A 286 3.77 -13.95 11.95
CA LEU A 286 3.05 -14.21 10.71
C LEU A 286 3.91 -13.74 9.55
N ARG A 287 4.22 -14.63 8.61
CA ARG A 287 5.17 -14.34 7.53
C ARG A 287 4.71 -14.81 6.16
N ASP A 288 4.95 -13.96 5.16
CA ASP A 288 4.86 -14.29 3.72
C ASP A 288 3.49 -14.86 3.30
N GLY A 289 2.40 -14.39 3.91
CA GLY A 289 1.04 -14.80 3.57
C GLY A 289 0.57 -14.21 2.24
N ALA A 290 -0.22 -14.98 1.47
CA ALA A 290 -0.79 -14.54 0.20
C ALA A 290 -2.00 -13.60 0.35
N GLY A 291 -2.64 -13.59 1.53
CA GLY A 291 -3.68 -12.64 1.92
C GLY A 291 -3.22 -11.65 3.00
N PRO A 292 -4.16 -11.07 3.76
CA PRO A 292 -3.86 -10.32 4.97
C PRO A 292 -3.09 -11.11 6.03
N GLY A 293 -2.33 -10.42 6.87
CA GLY A 293 -1.71 -11.03 8.05
C GLY A 293 -2.78 -11.47 9.05
N VAL A 294 -3.54 -10.51 9.57
CA VAL A 294 -4.73 -10.75 10.41
C VAL A 294 -5.93 -10.03 9.82
N SER A 295 -7.03 -10.75 9.65
CA SER A 295 -8.32 -10.20 9.23
C SER A 295 -9.40 -10.48 10.27
N VAL A 296 -10.19 -9.45 10.56
CA VAL A 296 -11.33 -9.53 11.47
C VAL A 296 -12.54 -8.91 10.79
N GLU A 297 -13.59 -9.71 10.64
CA GLU A 297 -14.83 -9.33 9.98
C GLU A 297 -16.04 -9.53 10.91
N ASP A 298 -17.20 -9.04 10.50
CA ASP A 298 -18.46 -9.15 11.22
C ASP A 298 -18.41 -8.64 12.68
N GLU A 299 -18.71 -9.47 13.69
CA GLU A 299 -18.65 -9.14 15.11
C GLU A 299 -17.38 -9.69 15.78
N GLY A 300 -16.42 -10.15 14.97
CA GLY A 300 -15.21 -10.79 15.42
C GLY A 300 -14.32 -9.88 16.27
N ARG A 301 -13.51 -10.51 17.11
CA ARG A 301 -12.56 -9.85 18.02
C ARG A 301 -11.18 -10.44 17.85
N ALA A 302 -10.18 -9.57 17.72
CA ALA A 302 -8.78 -9.96 17.78
C ALA A 302 -7.99 -9.01 18.68
N GLU A 303 -7.17 -9.60 19.54
CA GLU A 303 -6.25 -8.91 20.43
C GLU A 303 -4.84 -9.45 20.16
N LEU A 304 -3.94 -8.55 19.77
CA LEU A 304 -2.55 -8.86 19.44
C LEU A 304 -1.66 -8.16 20.45
N VAL A 305 -0.76 -8.91 21.09
CA VAL A 305 0.24 -8.39 22.02
C VAL A 305 1.61 -8.89 21.58
N ASP A 306 2.53 -7.96 21.32
CA ASP A 306 3.91 -8.21 20.90
C ASP A 306 4.02 -9.11 19.65
N CYS A 307 3.10 -8.95 18.70
CA CYS A 307 3.05 -9.77 17.50
C CYS A 307 3.84 -9.16 16.32
N GLN A 308 4.26 -9.99 15.38
CA GLN A 308 4.97 -9.57 14.17
C GLN A 308 4.25 -10.08 12.93
N VAL A 309 3.97 -9.18 11.98
CA VAL A 309 3.38 -9.49 10.68
C VAL A 309 4.31 -8.98 9.59
N ASP A 310 4.98 -9.90 8.89
CA ASP A 310 6.00 -9.58 7.89
C ASP A 310 5.58 -10.09 6.50
N GLY A 311 5.69 -9.24 5.47
CA GLY A 311 5.59 -9.68 4.08
C GLY A 311 4.18 -10.12 3.64
N ALA A 312 3.11 -9.60 4.25
CA ALA A 312 1.75 -9.88 3.81
C ALA A 312 1.50 -9.38 2.38
N HIS A 313 1.02 -10.24 1.49
CA HIS A 313 0.61 -9.83 0.14
C HIS A 313 -0.69 -9.00 0.15
N GLY A 314 -1.55 -9.21 1.15
CA GLY A 314 -2.66 -8.31 1.46
C GLY A 314 -2.26 -7.19 2.42
N SER A 315 -3.26 -6.60 3.10
CA SER A 315 -2.98 -5.64 4.17
C SER A 315 -2.47 -6.37 5.41
N GLY A 316 -1.58 -5.78 6.21
CA GLY A 316 -1.06 -6.44 7.40
C GLY A 316 -2.16 -6.79 8.41
N LEU A 317 -2.94 -5.78 8.80
CA LEU A 317 -4.09 -5.90 9.69
C LEU A 317 -5.35 -5.38 8.99
N VAL A 318 -6.47 -6.09 9.10
CA VAL A 318 -7.75 -5.71 8.51
C VAL A 318 -8.87 -5.84 9.53
N ALA A 319 -9.69 -4.79 9.68
CA ALA A 319 -10.93 -4.81 10.44
C ALA A 319 -12.09 -4.28 9.57
N ARG A 320 -13.18 -5.05 9.47
CA ARG A 320 -14.38 -4.69 8.67
C ARG A 320 -15.66 -5.05 9.41
N GLY A 321 -16.80 -4.59 8.90
CA GLY A 321 -18.10 -4.85 9.53
C GLY A 321 -18.21 -4.10 10.85
N THR A 322 -18.38 -4.80 11.97
CA THR A 322 -18.41 -4.27 13.34
C THR A 322 -17.28 -4.84 14.21
N ALA A 323 -16.23 -5.34 13.55
CA ALA A 323 -15.10 -6.01 14.16
C ALA A 323 -14.37 -5.12 15.17
N ARG A 324 -13.78 -5.76 16.18
CA ARG A 324 -12.90 -5.10 17.16
C ARG A 324 -11.49 -5.66 17.08
N LEU A 325 -10.52 -4.79 16.83
CA LEU A 325 -9.11 -5.17 16.74
C LEU A 325 -8.29 -4.30 17.68
N SER A 326 -7.57 -4.92 18.63
CA SER A 326 -6.56 -4.25 19.45
C SER A 326 -5.18 -4.83 19.19
N ALA A 327 -4.18 -3.96 19.09
CA ALA A 327 -2.80 -4.34 18.85
C ALA A 327 -1.85 -3.54 19.74
N GLU A 328 -1.18 -4.21 20.68
CA GLU A 328 -0.18 -3.62 21.57
C GLU A 328 1.21 -4.16 21.21
N GLY A 329 2.21 -3.28 21.11
CA GLY A 329 3.61 -3.68 20.84
C GLY A 329 3.80 -4.42 19.50
N THR A 330 2.81 -4.35 18.61
CA THR A 330 2.74 -5.18 17.40
C THR A 330 3.36 -4.45 16.21
N SER A 331 4.18 -5.16 15.42
CA SER A 331 4.83 -4.62 14.23
C SER A 331 4.27 -5.23 12.95
N VAL A 332 4.00 -4.40 11.94
CA VAL A 332 3.65 -4.80 10.58
C VAL A 332 4.70 -4.24 9.63
N THR A 333 5.34 -5.10 8.84
CA THR A 333 6.37 -4.70 7.89
C THR A 333 6.19 -5.35 6.53
N GLY A 334 6.47 -4.62 5.45
CA GLY A 334 6.54 -5.19 4.10
C GLY A 334 5.19 -5.60 3.49
N SER A 335 4.08 -5.00 3.92
CA SER A 335 2.77 -5.28 3.34
C SER A 335 2.68 -4.75 1.90
N ARG A 336 2.18 -5.58 0.97
CA ARG A 336 1.92 -5.17 -0.42
C ARG A 336 0.63 -4.37 -0.60
N ALA A 337 -0.15 -4.18 0.45
CA ALA A 337 -1.29 -3.28 0.50
C ALA A 337 -1.11 -2.22 1.60
N ASN A 338 -2.06 -2.11 2.54
CA ASN A 338 -1.96 -1.21 3.68
C ASN A 338 -1.36 -1.92 4.90
N GLY A 339 -0.68 -1.19 5.78
CA GLY A 339 -0.26 -1.76 7.07
C GLY A 339 -1.46 -2.16 7.94
N LEU A 340 -2.43 -1.23 8.04
CA LEU A 340 -3.69 -1.38 8.76
C LEU A 340 -4.83 -0.80 7.91
N LEU A 341 -5.88 -1.60 7.69
CA LEU A 341 -7.11 -1.20 7.00
C LEU A 341 -8.32 -1.36 7.94
N ALA A 342 -8.97 -0.24 8.24
CA ALA A 342 -10.21 -0.21 9.01
C ALA A 342 -11.37 0.30 8.13
N GLY A 343 -12.43 -0.50 8.01
CA GLY A 343 -13.64 -0.16 7.26
C GLY A 343 -14.92 -0.59 7.97
N GLY A 344 -16.07 -0.31 7.36
CA GLY A 344 -17.37 -0.50 7.99
C GLY A 344 -17.54 0.37 9.25
N ARG A 345 -18.04 -0.21 10.33
CA ARG A 345 -18.17 0.37 11.68
C ARG A 345 -17.21 -0.29 12.67
N SER A 346 -16.05 -0.72 12.19
CA SER A 346 -15.04 -1.40 13.01
C SER A 346 -14.42 -0.45 14.04
N GLU A 347 -13.95 -1.03 15.15
CA GLU A 347 -13.19 -0.33 16.19
C GLU A 347 -11.78 -0.90 16.24
N VAL A 348 -10.78 -0.06 16.00
CA VAL A 348 -9.38 -0.44 15.95
C VAL A 348 -8.55 0.41 16.91
N ARG A 349 -7.77 -0.25 17.76
CA ARG A 349 -6.83 0.39 18.68
C ARG A 349 -5.43 -0.18 18.45
N MET A 350 -4.43 0.69 18.30
CA MET A 350 -3.04 0.29 18.20
C MET A 350 -2.19 1.13 19.16
N ASP A 351 -1.45 0.47 20.05
CA ASP A 351 -0.61 1.10 21.07
C ASP A 351 0.85 0.63 20.92
N ASN A 352 1.79 1.57 20.90
CA ASN A 352 3.24 1.30 20.79
C ASN A 352 3.60 0.39 19.59
N GLY A 353 2.86 0.52 18.48
CA GLY A 353 3.04 -0.33 17.31
C GLY A 353 3.89 0.29 16.20
N ASP A 354 4.46 -0.56 15.36
CA ASP A 354 5.28 -0.16 14.20
C ASP A 354 4.58 -0.56 12.89
N LEU A 355 4.29 0.37 11.99
CA LEU A 355 3.70 0.11 10.66
C LEU A 355 4.63 0.68 9.58
N THR A 356 5.43 -0.18 8.93
CA THR A 356 6.45 0.31 7.98
C THR A 356 6.52 -0.48 6.66
N ALA A 357 7.15 0.12 5.65
CA ALA A 357 7.41 -0.50 4.34
C ALA A 357 6.13 -1.04 3.65
N CYS A 358 5.09 -0.20 3.56
CA CYS A 358 3.81 -0.56 2.96
C CYS A 358 3.69 0.00 1.52
N SER A 359 3.16 -0.79 0.59
CA SER A 359 3.00 -0.37 -0.81
C SER A 359 1.88 0.65 -1.03
N PHE A 360 0.93 0.79 -0.10
CA PHE A 360 -0.10 1.84 -0.12
C PHE A 360 0.01 2.71 1.14
N SER A 361 -1.12 3.10 1.74
CA SER A 361 -1.13 3.85 2.98
C SER A 361 -0.80 2.95 4.17
N ALA A 362 0.02 3.40 5.11
CA ALA A 362 0.36 2.56 6.26
C ALA A 362 -0.85 2.35 7.18
N VAL A 363 -1.66 3.38 7.42
CA VAL A 363 -2.98 3.29 8.05
C VAL A 363 -4.05 3.86 7.11
N HIS A 364 -5.11 3.10 6.86
CA HIS A 364 -6.27 3.54 6.08
C HIS A 364 -7.56 3.31 6.87
N ALA A 365 -8.23 4.39 7.26
CA ALA A 365 -9.54 4.39 7.92
C ALA A 365 -10.61 4.94 6.98
N CYS A 366 -11.62 4.14 6.67
CA CYS A 366 -12.73 4.50 5.77
C CYS A 366 -14.09 4.20 6.40
N ASP A 367 -15.16 4.47 5.65
CA ASP A 367 -16.55 4.30 6.07
C ASP A 367 -16.87 5.02 7.40
N ASP A 368 -17.31 4.29 8.42
CA ASP A 368 -17.68 4.75 9.77
C ASP A 368 -16.75 4.15 10.84
N SER A 369 -15.54 3.72 10.44
CA SER A 369 -14.59 3.07 11.33
C SER A 369 -14.04 4.04 12.38
N ARG A 370 -13.61 3.51 13.53
CA ARG A 370 -12.95 4.26 14.59
C ARG A 370 -11.56 3.71 14.83
N VAL A 371 -10.54 4.54 14.59
CA VAL A 371 -9.13 4.15 14.73
C VAL A 371 -8.47 5.02 15.79
N THR A 372 -7.88 4.38 16.80
CA THR A 372 -7.06 5.03 17.83
C THR A 372 -5.62 4.55 17.74
N LEU A 373 -4.67 5.47 17.61
CA LEU A 373 -3.24 5.19 17.53
C LEU A 373 -2.52 5.90 18.68
N THR A 374 -1.83 5.15 19.53
CA THR A 374 -1.08 5.70 20.67
C THR A 374 0.40 5.38 20.53
N ALA A 375 1.26 6.39 20.49
CA ALA A 375 2.71 6.25 20.45
C ALA A 375 3.26 5.34 19.32
N CYS A 376 2.56 5.24 18.19
CA CYS A 376 2.95 4.39 17.07
C CYS A 376 4.05 5.02 16.20
N ARG A 377 4.91 4.18 15.61
CA ARG A 377 5.83 4.57 14.53
C ARG A 377 5.26 4.11 13.20
N ILE A 378 5.11 5.03 12.27
CA ILE A 378 4.50 4.79 10.97
C ILE A 378 5.43 5.36 9.91
N GLY A 379 5.71 4.63 8.83
CA GLY A 379 6.54 5.23 7.80
C GLY A 379 6.97 4.35 6.65
N SER A 380 7.77 4.91 5.75
CA SER A 380 8.24 4.24 4.52
C SER A 380 7.07 3.68 3.70
N SER A 381 6.01 4.47 3.56
CA SER A 381 4.80 4.13 2.80
C SER A 381 4.79 4.84 1.45
N ALA A 382 4.37 4.17 0.38
CA ALA A 382 4.36 4.78 -0.96
C ALA A 382 3.35 5.94 -1.07
N GLU A 383 2.24 5.88 -0.33
CA GLU A 383 1.19 6.91 -0.33
C GLU A 383 1.22 7.75 0.96
N HIS A 384 0.33 7.42 1.89
CA HIS A 384 0.10 8.18 3.10
C HIS A 384 0.57 7.41 4.33
N GLY A 385 1.10 8.11 5.33
CA GLY A 385 1.33 7.50 6.63
C GLY A 385 0.00 7.10 7.26
N VAL A 386 -0.89 8.09 7.43
CA VAL A 386 -2.26 7.87 7.89
C VAL A 386 -3.24 8.54 6.94
N ARG A 387 -4.26 7.81 6.50
CA ARG A 387 -5.38 8.34 5.74
C ARG A 387 -6.71 8.05 6.45
N ALA A 388 -7.52 9.08 6.65
CA ALA A 388 -8.91 8.96 7.08
C ALA A 388 -9.84 9.58 6.02
N THR A 389 -10.87 8.83 5.63
CA THR A 389 -11.83 9.22 4.59
C THR A 389 -13.28 8.94 5.04
N ASP A 390 -14.25 9.24 4.19
CA ASP A 390 -15.68 9.06 4.44
C ASP A 390 -16.15 9.71 5.74
N ARG A 391 -16.58 8.95 6.75
CA ARG A 391 -16.97 9.42 8.09
C ARG A 391 -16.12 8.76 9.18
N ALA A 392 -14.92 8.30 8.83
CA ALA A 392 -14.04 7.64 9.76
C ALA A 392 -13.62 8.58 10.90
N GLY A 393 -13.55 8.05 12.11
CA GLY A 393 -13.06 8.75 13.29
C GLY A 393 -11.62 8.34 13.60
N LEU A 394 -10.69 9.29 13.54
CA LEU A 394 -9.27 9.08 13.82
C LEU A 394 -8.86 9.80 15.11
N THR A 395 -8.25 9.07 16.05
CA THR A 395 -7.58 9.64 17.23
C THR A 395 -6.13 9.22 17.24
N VAL A 396 -5.21 10.18 17.36
CA VAL A 396 -3.76 9.92 17.45
C VAL A 396 -3.19 10.62 18.67
N GLU A 397 -2.54 9.87 19.54
CA GLU A 397 -1.88 10.37 20.74
C GLU A 397 -0.39 10.02 20.69
N GLY A 398 0.45 11.01 20.39
CA GLY A 398 1.89 10.84 20.24
C GLY A 398 2.28 10.10 18.95
N GLY A 399 3.53 9.64 18.93
CA GLY A 399 4.06 8.83 17.83
C GLY A 399 4.76 9.63 16.74
N ARG A 400 5.22 8.91 15.71
CA ARG A 400 6.01 9.47 14.62
C ARG A 400 5.57 8.89 13.28
N ILE A 401 5.29 9.76 12.32
CA ILE A 401 5.07 9.41 10.91
C ILE A 401 6.27 9.91 10.10
N SER A 402 6.89 9.07 9.27
CA SER A 402 8.01 9.52 8.44
C SER A 402 8.13 8.84 7.08
N ASP A 403 8.78 9.53 6.13
CA ASP A 403 9.17 8.96 4.83
C ASP A 403 7.98 8.47 3.99
N CYS A 404 6.91 9.28 3.92
CA CYS A 404 5.70 8.97 3.14
C CYS A 404 5.73 9.65 1.76
N GLY A 405 5.42 8.91 0.69
CA GLY A 405 5.53 9.40 -0.69
C GLY A 405 4.54 10.49 -1.10
N LEU A 406 3.36 10.57 -0.48
CA LEU A 406 2.34 11.60 -0.76
C LEU A 406 2.11 12.56 0.40
N SER A 407 1.67 12.06 1.56
CA SER A 407 1.47 12.90 2.74
C SER A 407 1.69 12.11 4.02
N GLY A 408 2.20 12.75 5.06
CA GLY A 408 2.25 12.12 6.38
C GLY A 408 0.85 11.77 6.89
N VAL A 409 -0.04 12.75 6.91
CA VAL A 409 -1.45 12.57 7.27
C VAL A 409 -2.36 13.17 6.20
N ARG A 410 -3.39 12.44 5.79
CA ARG A 410 -4.47 12.93 4.92
C ARG A 410 -5.83 12.66 5.55
N ILE A 411 -6.60 13.71 5.77
CA ILE A 411 -7.98 13.63 6.26
C ILE A 411 -8.88 14.21 5.16
N ASP A 412 -9.80 13.43 4.61
CA ASP A 412 -10.67 13.86 3.51
C ASP A 412 -12.15 13.45 3.73
N GLY A 413 -13.06 13.94 2.88
CA GLY A 413 -14.50 13.64 2.97
C GLY A 413 -15.21 14.34 4.15
N ALA A 414 -15.78 13.55 5.05
CA ALA A 414 -16.42 13.98 6.30
C ALA A 414 -15.76 13.32 7.52
N ALA A 415 -14.52 12.84 7.38
CA ALA A 415 -13.78 12.20 8.45
C ALA A 415 -13.49 13.16 9.61
N GLU A 416 -13.53 12.65 10.83
CA GLU A 416 -13.17 13.40 12.03
C GLU A 416 -11.77 12.97 12.49
N ALA A 417 -10.95 13.93 12.92
CA ALA A 417 -9.60 13.64 13.39
C ALA A 417 -9.23 14.47 14.62
N ARG A 418 -8.68 13.82 15.64
CA ARG A 418 -8.03 14.47 16.78
C ARG A 418 -6.62 13.93 16.91
N MET A 419 -5.63 14.81 16.81
CA MET A 419 -4.22 14.44 16.87
C MET A 419 -3.53 15.30 17.91
N ARG A 420 -2.84 14.67 18.85
CA ARG A 420 -2.04 15.35 19.87
C ARG A 420 -0.62 14.81 19.92
N GLY A 421 0.39 15.68 19.97
CA GLY A 421 1.78 15.26 20.20
C GLY A 421 2.42 14.46 19.05
N LEU A 422 1.85 14.53 17.84
CA LEU A 422 2.30 13.76 16.69
C LEU A 422 3.48 14.43 15.99
N SER A 423 4.54 13.67 15.69
CA SER A 423 5.66 14.13 14.87
C SER A 423 5.59 13.58 13.44
N VAL A 424 5.47 14.46 12.45
CA VAL A 424 5.48 14.12 11.02
C VAL A 424 6.79 14.60 10.39
N VAL A 425 7.62 13.68 9.90
CA VAL A 425 9.00 13.97 9.50
C VAL A 425 9.30 13.44 8.09
N ARG A 426 9.63 14.34 7.17
CA ARG A 426 9.96 14.05 5.77
C ARG A 426 8.81 13.41 4.98
N GLY A 427 8.63 13.88 3.76
CA GLY A 427 7.58 13.43 2.84
C GLY A 427 7.12 14.58 1.94
N ARG A 428 6.32 14.26 0.93
CA ARG A 428 5.87 15.27 -0.03
C ARG A 428 5.03 16.39 0.61
N ALA A 429 4.09 16.03 1.48
CA ALA A 429 3.32 16.97 2.30
C ALA A 429 3.26 16.47 3.75
N GLY A 430 3.16 17.38 4.73
CA GLY A 430 3.05 16.99 6.14
C GLY A 430 1.64 16.51 6.49
N ILE A 431 0.76 17.43 6.90
CA ILE A 431 -0.63 17.15 7.29
C ILE A 431 -1.57 17.88 6.33
N THR A 432 -2.44 17.14 5.65
CA THR A 432 -3.44 17.68 4.73
C THR A 432 -4.84 17.42 5.25
N THR A 433 -5.64 18.48 5.41
CA THR A 433 -6.98 18.45 6.00
C THR A 433 -8.01 18.95 4.98
N GLU A 434 -8.62 18.04 4.23
CA GLU A 434 -9.63 18.26 3.20
C GLU A 434 -11.02 17.74 3.62
N SER A 435 -11.27 17.73 4.93
CA SER A 435 -12.50 17.19 5.51
C SER A 435 -13.49 18.29 5.91
N SER A 436 -14.77 17.98 5.73
CA SER A 436 -15.91 18.72 6.28
C SER A 436 -16.21 18.36 7.75
N GLY A 437 -15.60 17.29 8.27
CA GLY A 437 -15.67 16.87 9.67
C GLY A 437 -14.78 17.69 10.60
N THR A 438 -14.86 17.39 11.89
CA THR A 438 -14.06 18.10 12.91
C THR A 438 -12.62 17.62 12.88
N VAL A 439 -11.67 18.54 12.64
CA VAL A 439 -10.23 18.24 12.68
C VAL A 439 -9.54 19.13 13.71
N VAL A 440 -8.86 18.50 14.68
CA VAL A 440 -8.13 19.16 15.76
C VAL A 440 -6.70 18.64 15.81
N LEU A 441 -5.73 19.55 15.74
CA LEU A 441 -4.29 19.29 15.85
C LEU A 441 -3.75 20.06 17.07
N GLU A 442 -3.18 19.36 18.04
CA GLU A 442 -2.60 19.95 19.24
C GLU A 442 -1.16 19.47 19.43
N GLU A 443 -0.21 20.36 19.68
CA GLU A 443 1.18 19.98 19.99
C GLU A 443 1.83 19.10 18.89
N CYS A 444 1.43 19.27 17.62
CA CYS A 444 1.96 18.47 16.50
C CYS A 444 3.17 19.15 15.85
N ASP A 445 4.21 18.36 15.56
CA ASP A 445 5.44 18.81 14.92
C ASP A 445 5.51 18.30 13.48
N VAL A 446 5.68 19.19 12.50
CA VAL A 446 5.88 18.85 11.08
C VAL A 446 7.24 19.34 10.62
N VAL A 447 8.11 18.44 10.17
CA VAL A 447 9.51 18.74 9.84
C VAL A 447 9.88 18.19 8.46
N GLY A 448 10.46 19.04 7.61
CA GLY A 448 11.11 18.57 6.38
C GLY A 448 10.14 18.17 5.26
N ALA A 449 8.96 18.81 5.16
CA ALA A 449 8.01 18.53 4.09
C ALA A 449 8.46 19.16 2.75
N GLU A 450 8.51 18.38 1.67
CA GLU A 450 8.98 18.87 0.36
C GLU A 450 8.08 19.95 -0.24
N ARG A 451 6.78 19.93 0.08
CA ARG A 451 5.79 20.95 -0.30
C ARG A 451 5.32 21.73 0.92
N SER A 452 4.09 21.49 1.36
CA SER A 452 3.48 22.19 2.48
C SER A 452 3.64 21.41 3.79
N GLY A 453 3.86 22.14 4.89
CA GLY A 453 3.85 21.57 6.23
C GLY A 453 2.44 21.13 6.63
N ILE A 454 1.55 22.09 6.88
CA ILE A 454 0.13 21.83 7.12
C ILE A 454 -0.72 22.54 6.06
N SER A 455 -1.71 21.83 5.52
CA SER A 455 -2.66 22.36 4.54
C SER A 455 -4.09 22.19 5.02
N CYS A 456 -4.82 23.30 5.11
CA CYS A 456 -6.25 23.36 5.31
C CYS A 456 -6.93 23.46 3.95
N GLY A 457 -7.79 22.52 3.63
CA GLY A 457 -8.52 22.45 2.37
C GLY A 457 -9.56 23.56 2.23
N THR A 458 -10.17 23.64 1.04
CA THR A 458 -11.21 24.63 0.72
C THR A 458 -12.42 24.50 1.64
N ARG A 459 -12.86 25.64 2.22
CA ARG A 459 -14.03 25.74 3.11
C ARG A 459 -13.98 24.77 4.31
N THR A 460 -12.78 24.49 4.80
CA THR A 460 -12.56 23.71 6.02
C THR A 460 -12.37 24.61 7.24
N ALA A 461 -12.61 24.08 8.43
CA ALA A 461 -12.46 24.82 9.69
C ALA A 461 -11.67 24.03 10.75
N PRO A 462 -10.42 23.58 10.45
CA PRO A 462 -9.63 22.86 11.43
C PRO A 462 -9.15 23.77 12.57
N VAL A 463 -8.88 23.16 13.73
CA VAL A 463 -8.31 23.82 14.91
C VAL A 463 -6.86 23.36 15.07
N LEU A 464 -5.93 24.30 15.12
CA LEU A 464 -4.50 24.07 15.31
C LEU A 464 -4.05 24.79 16.58
N ARG A 465 -3.45 24.06 17.53
CA ARG A 465 -2.91 24.62 18.77
C ARG A 465 -1.49 24.15 19.01
N ASP A 466 -0.59 25.09 19.31
CA ASP A 466 0.79 24.80 19.73
C ASP A 466 1.56 23.90 18.75
N CYS A 467 1.20 23.91 17.46
CA CYS A 467 1.86 23.12 16.43
C CYS A 467 3.14 23.80 15.95
N ARG A 468 4.17 23.03 15.63
CA ARG A 468 5.44 23.53 15.07
C ARG A 468 5.64 22.99 13.66
N ILE A 469 5.95 23.89 12.73
CA ILE A 469 6.18 23.56 11.33
C ILE A 469 7.57 24.09 10.96
N SER A 470 8.43 23.24 10.41
CA SER A 470 9.78 23.65 10.02
C SER A 470 10.32 22.94 8.78
N GLY A 471 11.16 23.63 8.01
CA GLY A 471 11.90 23.04 6.89
C GLY A 471 10.98 22.63 5.75
N THR A 472 10.10 23.54 5.29
CA THR A 472 9.09 23.24 4.26
C THR A 472 9.46 23.83 2.91
N GLY A 473 9.23 23.12 1.80
CA GLY A 473 9.60 23.60 0.47
C GLY A 473 8.73 24.73 -0.09
N THR A 474 7.40 24.61 -0.07
CA THR A 474 6.50 25.60 -0.70
C THR A 474 5.84 26.55 0.28
N ALA A 475 5.35 26.03 1.41
CA ALA A 475 4.77 26.86 2.46
C ALA A 475 4.73 26.12 3.81
N GLY A 476 4.82 26.86 4.90
CA GLY A 476 4.63 26.28 6.23
C GLY A 476 3.19 25.86 6.47
N LEU A 477 2.29 26.84 6.51
CA LEU A 477 0.86 26.65 6.69
C LEU A 477 0.09 27.21 5.49
N VAL A 478 -0.75 26.39 4.86
CA VAL A 478 -1.64 26.78 3.76
C VAL A 478 -3.07 26.73 4.24
N ILE A 479 -3.81 27.81 4.01
CA ILE A 479 -5.23 27.94 4.32
C ILE A 479 -5.97 28.08 2.99
N GLY A 480 -6.75 27.07 2.63
CA GLY A 480 -7.45 27.00 1.34
C GLY A 480 -8.55 28.05 1.18
N GLU A 481 -9.12 28.11 -0.03
CA GLU A 481 -10.17 29.07 -0.35
C GLU A 481 -11.37 28.96 0.61
N GLY A 482 -11.82 30.10 1.15
CA GLY A 482 -13.00 30.15 2.02
C GLY A 482 -12.88 29.36 3.32
N ALA A 483 -11.68 28.89 3.68
CA ALA A 483 -11.45 28.17 4.93
C ALA A 483 -11.46 29.13 6.11
N THR A 484 -11.90 28.64 7.27
CA THR A 484 -12.04 29.41 8.51
C THR A 484 -11.33 28.74 9.70
N PRO A 485 -10.03 28.37 9.56
CA PRO A 485 -9.32 27.67 10.63
C PRO A 485 -9.07 28.58 11.84
N SER A 486 -8.98 27.96 13.01
CA SER A 486 -8.50 28.60 14.25
C SER A 486 -7.08 28.12 14.53
N VAL A 487 -6.12 29.03 14.58
CA VAL A 487 -4.69 28.73 14.75
C VAL A 487 -4.15 29.54 15.93
N GLU A 488 -3.72 28.86 16.99
CA GLU A 488 -3.28 29.50 18.23
C GLU A 488 -1.93 28.92 18.69
N GLY A 489 -0.98 29.78 19.07
CA GLY A 489 0.32 29.36 19.63
C GLY A 489 1.25 28.61 18.66
N CYS A 490 0.91 28.57 17.37
CA CYS A 490 1.67 27.81 16.38
C CYS A 490 2.95 28.54 15.94
N THR A 491 3.95 27.77 15.52
CA THR A 491 5.20 28.30 15.00
C THR A 491 5.50 27.74 13.60
N VAL A 492 5.87 28.61 12.66
CA VAL A 492 6.37 28.26 11.33
C VAL A 492 7.79 28.79 11.16
N ARG A 493 8.74 27.93 10.82
CA ARG A 493 10.13 28.34 10.58
C ARG A 493 10.72 27.70 9.33
N ASP A 494 11.76 28.30 8.76
CA ASP A 494 12.59 27.67 7.72
C ASP A 494 11.77 27.19 6.52
N ALA A 495 10.82 28.01 6.07
CA ALA A 495 10.04 27.73 4.86
C ALA A 495 10.75 28.31 3.64
N ALA A 496 11.16 27.49 2.68
CA ALA A 496 11.79 27.98 1.44
C ALA A 496 10.83 28.84 0.61
N GLY A 497 9.52 28.62 0.74
CA GLY A 497 8.48 29.51 0.21
C GLY A 497 7.93 30.47 1.28
N SER A 498 6.61 30.58 1.36
CA SER A 498 5.95 31.49 2.31
C SER A 498 5.68 30.82 3.66
N GLY A 499 5.72 31.57 4.75
CA GLY A 499 5.41 31.02 6.07
C GLY A 499 3.95 30.58 6.20
N VAL A 500 3.04 31.54 6.13
CA VAL A 500 1.58 31.32 6.14
C VAL A 500 0.98 31.86 4.86
N VAL A 501 0.17 31.05 4.19
CA VAL A 501 -0.56 31.41 2.97
C VAL A 501 -2.05 31.33 3.24
N VAL A 502 -2.73 32.47 3.19
CA VAL A 502 -4.19 32.59 3.30
C VAL A 502 -4.76 32.66 1.89
N GLY A 503 -5.50 31.63 1.50
CA GLY A 503 -6.16 31.54 0.21
C GLY A 503 -7.31 32.53 0.06
N PRO A 504 -7.86 32.67 -1.16
CA PRO A 504 -8.89 33.66 -1.44
C PRO A 504 -10.14 33.46 -0.60
N ARG A 505 -10.77 34.56 -0.20
CA ARG A 505 -12.01 34.59 0.61
C ARG A 505 -11.93 33.79 1.93
N ALA A 506 -10.76 33.31 2.34
CA ALA A 506 -10.59 32.64 3.62
C ALA A 506 -10.75 33.65 4.76
N GLU A 507 -11.22 33.19 5.91
CA GLU A 507 -11.41 34.00 7.11
C GLU A 507 -10.76 33.32 8.34
N PRO A 508 -9.43 33.11 8.34
CA PRO A 508 -8.77 32.48 9.46
C PRO A 508 -8.75 33.34 10.72
N ARG A 509 -8.61 32.68 11.87
CA ARG A 509 -8.24 33.31 13.14
C ARG A 509 -6.84 32.85 13.51
N LEU A 510 -5.87 33.75 13.40
CA LEU A 510 -4.48 33.51 13.78
C LEU A 510 -4.20 34.27 15.08
N ARG A 511 -3.75 33.57 16.12
CA ARG A 511 -3.41 34.19 17.41
C ARG A 511 -2.08 33.66 17.93
N ALA A 512 -1.21 34.55 18.39
CA ALA A 512 0.09 34.18 18.95
C ALA A 512 0.92 33.27 18.00
N VAL A 513 0.82 33.50 16.68
CA VAL A 513 1.54 32.72 15.68
C VAL A 513 2.90 33.37 15.42
N THR A 514 3.97 32.57 15.47
CA THR A 514 5.32 33.02 15.14
C THR A 514 5.76 32.46 13.80
N VAL A 515 6.13 33.32 12.86
CA VAL A 515 6.69 32.95 11.57
C VAL A 515 8.11 33.50 11.49
N ALA A 516 9.11 32.67 11.16
CA ALA A 516 10.49 33.12 11.04
C ALA A 516 11.25 32.46 9.87
N ARG A 517 12.20 33.17 9.26
CA ARG A 517 13.14 32.64 8.25
C ARG A 517 12.39 32.00 7.07
N THR A 518 11.75 32.84 6.27
CA THR A 518 10.99 32.43 5.09
C THR A 518 11.66 32.92 3.81
N GLY A 519 11.74 32.08 2.79
CA GLY A 519 12.32 32.46 1.50
C GLY A 519 11.47 33.48 0.74
N LYS A 520 10.15 33.47 0.96
CA LYS A 520 9.19 34.49 0.47
C LYS A 520 8.55 35.24 1.64
N ASN A 521 7.24 35.54 1.54
CA ASN A 521 6.49 36.28 2.55
C ASN A 521 6.33 35.47 3.84
N SER A 522 6.36 36.14 5.00
CA SER A 522 5.98 35.51 6.25
C SER A 522 4.47 35.26 6.32
N LEU A 523 3.66 36.22 5.85
CA LEU A 523 2.23 36.07 5.66
C LEU A 523 1.82 36.56 4.28
N PHE A 524 1.19 35.69 3.49
CA PHE A 524 0.55 36.04 2.24
C PHE A 524 -0.97 35.98 2.43
N VAL A 525 -1.68 37.07 2.14
CA VAL A 525 -3.14 37.17 2.22
C VAL A 525 -3.72 37.29 0.81
N GLY A 526 -4.38 36.24 0.36
CA GLY A 526 -4.96 36.12 -0.98
C GLY A 526 -6.21 36.97 -1.20
N GLU A 527 -6.69 36.99 -2.44
CA GLU A 527 -7.74 37.90 -2.89
C GLU A 527 -9.02 37.83 -2.04
N LYS A 528 -9.54 38.99 -1.64
CA LYS A 528 -10.78 39.11 -0.85
C LYS A 528 -10.78 38.32 0.47
N ALA A 529 -9.63 37.82 0.91
CA ALA A 529 -9.52 37.16 2.19
C ALA A 529 -9.72 38.17 3.33
N ARG A 530 -10.28 37.67 4.42
CA ARG A 530 -10.53 38.39 5.66
C ARG A 530 -9.90 37.59 6.80
N GLY A 531 -10.32 37.85 8.02
CA GLY A 531 -9.82 37.14 9.20
C GLY A 531 -9.10 38.06 10.16
N THR A 532 -8.73 37.50 11.30
CA THR A 532 -8.09 38.21 12.41
C THR A 532 -6.71 37.62 12.65
N VAL A 533 -5.72 38.48 12.80
CA VAL A 533 -4.33 38.13 13.13
C VAL A 533 -3.97 38.92 14.39
N GLU A 534 -3.84 38.24 15.51
CA GLU A 534 -3.67 38.86 16.83
C GLU A 534 -2.39 38.37 17.50
N ASP A 535 -1.57 39.29 18.02
CA ASP A 535 -0.36 39.00 18.79
C ASP A 535 0.67 38.12 18.03
N CYS A 536 0.74 38.25 16.71
CA CYS A 536 1.61 37.43 15.85
C CYS A 536 2.97 38.09 15.59
N VAL A 537 4.00 37.27 15.39
CA VAL A 537 5.37 37.72 15.08
C VAL A 537 5.77 37.21 13.69
N PHE A 538 6.18 38.12 12.81
CA PHE A 538 6.62 37.81 11.44
C PHE A 538 8.07 38.29 11.26
N GLY A 539 9.01 37.36 11.09
CA GLY A 539 10.44 37.66 11.09
C GLY A 539 11.21 37.05 9.92
N GLY A 540 12.22 37.75 9.38
CA GLY A 540 13.17 37.14 8.45
C GLY A 540 12.53 36.66 7.15
N ALA A 541 11.68 37.48 6.52
CA ALA A 541 11.20 37.24 5.17
C ALA A 541 12.26 37.62 4.12
N GLY A 542 12.33 36.86 3.04
CA GLY A 542 13.24 37.14 1.92
C GLY A 542 14.71 36.80 2.20
N THR A 543 14.98 35.84 3.10
CA THR A 543 16.35 35.50 3.56
C THR A 543 17.29 34.96 2.47
N GLU A 544 16.81 34.72 1.26
CA GLU A 544 17.60 34.22 0.11
C GLU A 544 17.91 35.31 -0.94
N GLY A 545 17.96 36.59 -0.55
CA GLY A 545 18.38 37.69 -1.43
C GLY A 545 17.30 38.16 -2.41
N SER A 546 16.03 37.85 -2.14
CA SER A 546 14.88 38.36 -2.88
C SER A 546 14.04 39.27 -1.98
N ALA A 547 13.72 40.47 -2.48
CA ALA A 547 12.93 41.48 -1.78
C ALA A 547 11.45 41.07 -1.75
N PHE A 548 11.09 40.11 -0.89
CA PHE A 548 9.70 39.81 -0.58
C PHE A 548 9.28 40.54 0.70
N PRO A 549 8.14 41.24 0.69
CA PRO A 549 7.61 41.89 1.88
C PRO A 549 7.20 40.82 2.90
N ALA A 550 7.39 41.11 4.19
CA ALA A 550 6.99 40.17 5.25
C ALA A 550 5.49 39.88 5.21
N LEU A 551 4.67 40.90 5.00
CA LEU A 551 3.22 40.83 4.84
C LEU A 551 2.82 41.23 3.43
N HIS A 552 2.21 40.32 2.67
CA HIS A 552 1.61 40.63 1.36
C HIS A 552 0.10 40.57 1.44
N VAL A 553 -0.59 41.63 1.04
CA VAL A 553 -2.06 41.70 1.04
C VAL A 553 -2.57 41.93 -0.38
N ALA A 554 -3.19 40.90 -0.94
CA ALA A 554 -3.65 40.87 -2.32
C ALA A 554 -4.94 41.69 -2.54
N THR A 555 -5.30 41.85 -3.81
CA THR A 555 -6.40 42.67 -4.29
C THR A 555 -7.72 42.40 -3.53
N GLY A 556 -8.27 43.45 -2.93
CA GLY A 556 -9.56 43.42 -2.23
C GLY A 556 -9.58 42.70 -0.89
N ALA A 557 -8.44 42.20 -0.39
CA ALA A 557 -8.35 41.59 0.93
C ALA A 557 -8.47 42.63 2.05
N ALA A 558 -9.08 42.24 3.17
CA ALA A 558 -9.31 43.11 4.32
C ALA A 558 -9.07 42.37 5.65
N PRO A 559 -7.84 41.91 5.92
CA PRO A 559 -7.49 41.30 7.20
C PRO A 559 -7.43 42.36 8.32
N VAL A 560 -7.72 41.95 9.55
CA VAL A 560 -7.53 42.79 10.74
C VAL A 560 -6.34 42.24 11.52
N LEU A 561 -5.27 43.03 11.61
CA LEU A 561 -4.06 42.72 12.34
C LEU A 561 -3.99 43.57 13.61
N ARG A 562 -3.82 42.91 14.77
CA ARG A 562 -3.73 43.55 16.09
C ARG A 562 -2.48 43.10 16.84
N GLY A 563 -1.74 44.03 17.44
CA GLY A 563 -0.60 43.67 18.30
C GLY A 563 0.52 42.90 17.59
N CYS A 564 0.63 43.00 16.27
CA CYS A 564 1.58 42.20 15.48
C CYS A 564 2.95 42.86 15.38
N LEU A 565 4.01 42.06 15.47
CA LEU A 565 5.40 42.51 15.31
C LEU A 565 5.98 41.99 13.99
N VAL A 566 6.42 42.89 13.12
CA VAL A 566 7.21 42.56 11.93
C VAL A 566 8.68 42.88 12.19
N ARG A 567 9.60 41.96 11.90
CA ARG A 567 11.02 42.17 12.16
C ARG A 567 11.99 41.54 11.18
N ASP A 568 13.24 42.02 11.22
CA ASP A 568 14.38 41.39 10.55
C ASP A 568 14.16 41.16 9.04
N CYS A 569 13.54 42.11 8.34
CA CYS A 569 13.19 41.97 6.92
C CYS A 569 13.50 43.22 6.10
N GLU A 570 13.48 43.11 4.78
CA GLU A 570 13.73 44.25 3.89
C GLU A 570 12.52 45.20 3.82
N GLU A 571 11.34 44.66 3.59
CA GLU A 571 10.06 45.40 3.52
C GLU A 571 9.05 44.72 4.45
N ASP A 572 8.27 45.51 5.21
CA ASP A 572 7.30 44.95 6.14
C ASP A 572 5.96 44.60 5.48
N VAL A 573 5.42 45.50 4.65
CA VAL A 573 4.07 45.38 4.09
C VAL A 573 4.02 45.80 2.63
N ALA A 574 3.46 44.96 1.76
CA ALA A 574 3.04 45.34 0.42
C ALA A 574 1.53 45.14 0.22
N LEU A 575 0.89 46.14 -0.39
CA LEU A 575 -0.54 46.18 -0.61
C LEU A 575 -0.86 46.27 -2.11
N GLU A 576 -1.69 45.35 -2.59
CA GLU A 576 -2.24 45.43 -3.93
C GLU A 576 -3.45 46.38 -4.02
N LYS A 577 -3.85 46.71 -5.26
CA LYS A 577 -4.94 47.66 -5.51
C LYS A 577 -6.23 47.22 -4.83
N GLY A 578 -6.78 48.09 -3.98
CA GLY A 578 -8.05 47.85 -3.30
C GLY A 578 -7.97 46.94 -2.06
N ALA A 579 -6.78 46.50 -1.66
CA ALA A 579 -6.55 45.94 -0.33
C ALA A 579 -6.89 46.98 0.76
N ARG A 580 -7.54 46.55 1.84
CA ARG A 580 -7.95 47.39 2.97
C ARG A 580 -7.64 46.70 4.31
N PRO A 581 -6.38 46.37 4.60
CA PRO A 581 -6.02 45.83 5.90
C PRO A 581 -6.23 46.88 7.00
N VAL A 582 -6.58 46.41 8.20
CA VAL A 582 -6.59 47.22 9.41
C VAL A 582 -5.40 46.81 10.25
N PHE A 583 -4.52 47.75 10.55
CA PHE A 583 -3.42 47.57 11.49
C PHE A 583 -3.72 48.33 12.77
N ASP A 584 -3.80 47.61 13.88
CA ASP A 584 -4.06 48.14 15.22
C ASP A 584 -2.89 47.73 16.13
N ASP A 585 -2.19 48.69 16.72
CA ASP A 585 -1.01 48.43 17.58
C ASP A 585 0.04 47.48 16.95
N CYS A 586 0.26 47.57 15.64
CA CYS A 586 1.26 46.77 14.92
C CYS A 586 2.55 47.57 14.74
N VAL A 587 3.70 46.94 14.95
CA VAL A 587 5.02 47.60 14.93
C VAL A 587 6.04 46.86 14.05
N SER A 588 6.91 47.64 13.41
CA SER A 588 8.07 47.14 12.66
C SER A 588 9.37 47.37 13.43
N ARG A 589 10.27 46.37 13.45
CA ARG A 589 11.57 46.45 14.12
C ARG A 589 12.67 45.89 13.23
N ASP A 590 13.80 46.58 13.12
CA ASP A 590 14.93 46.11 12.31
C ASP A 590 14.50 45.82 10.84
N VAL A 591 13.58 46.63 10.30
CA VAL A 591 13.08 46.58 8.92
C VAL A 591 13.70 47.72 8.10
N LYS A 592 14.23 47.43 6.91
CA LYS A 592 14.91 48.45 6.07
C LYS A 592 13.93 49.49 5.51
N ASN A 593 12.79 49.04 5.00
CA ASN A 593 11.73 49.86 4.41
C ASN A 593 10.41 49.69 5.19
N PRO A 594 10.26 50.32 6.36
CA PRO A 594 9.07 50.17 7.19
C PRO A 594 7.90 51.04 6.71
N SER A 595 6.74 50.42 6.51
CA SER A 595 5.43 51.05 6.31
C SER A 595 4.61 51.12 7.61
N LEU A 596 4.91 50.27 8.59
CA LEU A 596 4.31 50.29 9.94
C LEU A 596 5.11 51.18 10.91
N PRO A 597 4.50 51.65 12.02
CA PRO A 597 5.20 52.38 13.06
C PRO A 597 6.42 51.61 13.60
N THR A 598 7.57 52.27 13.67
CA THR A 598 8.78 51.73 14.29
C THR A 598 8.84 52.16 15.76
N GLY A 599 8.51 51.24 16.67
CA GLY A 599 8.51 51.51 18.12
C GLY A 599 9.91 51.38 18.74
N ALA A 600 10.24 52.24 19.70
CA ALA A 600 11.48 52.18 20.49
C ALA A 600 11.38 51.15 21.64
N GLU A 601 12.46 50.37 21.80
CA GLU A 601 12.89 49.50 22.92
C GLU A 601 11.84 48.82 23.83
N GLN A 602 11.64 47.51 23.63
CA GLN A 602 11.67 46.52 24.72
C GLN A 602 12.11 45.14 24.21
N ALA A 603 13.03 44.53 24.94
CA ALA A 603 13.92 43.46 24.51
C ALA A 603 13.29 42.05 24.52
N LEU A 604 13.71 41.21 23.57
CA LEU A 604 13.90 39.76 23.73
C LEU A 604 14.99 39.30 22.76
N SER A 605 15.95 38.55 23.30
CA SER A 605 17.36 38.46 22.89
C SER A 605 17.66 37.67 21.62
N ALA A 606 18.69 38.14 20.90
CA ALA A 606 19.29 37.55 19.72
C ALA A 606 20.15 36.30 20.00
N ALA A 607 20.25 35.42 19.00
CA ALA A 607 21.38 34.51 18.81
C ALA A 607 21.60 34.37 17.29
N GLY A 608 22.71 34.93 16.79
CA GLY A 608 23.07 34.99 15.38
C GLY A 608 24.06 33.91 14.94
N GLY A 609 24.27 33.83 13.63
CA GLY A 609 25.29 33.02 12.95
C GLY A 609 25.11 33.05 11.42
N PRO A 610 26.19 33.01 10.61
CA PRO A 610 26.33 33.79 9.37
C PRO A 610 25.88 33.12 8.06
N GLU A 611 25.59 33.99 7.08
CA GLU A 611 25.22 33.76 5.67
C GLU A 611 26.21 32.92 4.84
N ALA A 612 25.68 32.13 3.89
CA ALA A 612 26.29 31.91 2.58
C ALA A 612 25.28 31.35 1.52
N ALA A 613 24.97 32.18 0.51
CA ALA A 613 24.79 31.90 -0.94
C ALA A 613 23.82 30.82 -1.52
N GLY A 614 22.66 31.27 -2.05
CA GLY A 614 22.30 31.34 -3.50
C GLY A 614 21.67 30.17 -4.31
N ALA A 615 20.57 30.50 -5.07
CA ALA A 615 19.93 29.87 -6.27
C ALA A 615 18.78 28.84 -6.05
N GLY A 616 17.63 28.72 -6.78
CA GLY A 616 16.97 29.30 -7.98
C GLY A 616 15.80 28.34 -8.44
N THR A 617 14.72 28.79 -9.13
CA THR A 617 13.51 27.95 -9.50
C THR A 617 13.26 27.84 -11.02
N THR A 618 12.81 26.67 -11.51
CA THR A 618 12.77 26.27 -12.94
C THR A 618 11.38 26.19 -13.60
N ALA A 619 11.09 27.06 -14.58
CA ALA A 619 10.36 26.69 -15.79
C ALA A 619 11.43 26.42 -16.87
N ARG A 620 11.36 25.30 -17.59
CA ARG A 620 12.41 24.93 -18.54
C ARG A 620 12.19 25.64 -19.88
N GLU A 621 12.75 26.82 -20.00
CA GLU A 621 13.07 27.41 -21.30
C GLU A 621 14.19 26.57 -21.92
N THR A 622 14.00 26.12 -23.16
CA THR A 622 15.10 25.53 -23.93
C THR A 622 15.58 26.60 -24.89
N GLU A 623 16.84 27.02 -24.78
CA GLU A 623 17.44 27.96 -25.73
C GLU A 623 17.39 27.40 -27.16
N ALA A 624 16.98 28.23 -28.11
CA ALA A 624 17.04 27.91 -29.53
C ALA A 624 18.51 28.00 -30.01
N PRO A 625 19.04 27.00 -30.73
CA PRO A 625 20.35 27.11 -31.37
C PRO A 625 20.34 28.11 -32.54
N ALA A 626 21.53 28.53 -32.98
CA ALA A 626 21.76 29.53 -34.01
C ALA A 626 21.28 29.10 -35.42
N GLU A 627 20.62 30.03 -36.12
CA GLU A 627 20.24 30.08 -37.56
C GLU A 627 20.25 28.75 -38.35
N ASP A 628 19.34 27.82 -38.00
CA ASP A 628 19.02 26.69 -38.89
C ASP A 628 18.26 27.17 -40.13
N THR A 629 18.65 26.73 -41.33
CA THR A 629 17.88 27.04 -42.53
C THR A 629 16.60 26.22 -42.61
N LEU A 630 15.60 26.71 -43.36
CA LEU A 630 14.36 25.95 -43.56
C LEU A 630 14.61 24.57 -44.20
N GLU A 631 15.62 24.44 -45.06
CA GLU A 631 15.99 23.18 -45.69
C GLU A 631 16.52 22.17 -44.66
N ASP A 632 17.34 22.61 -43.71
CA ASP A 632 17.88 21.77 -42.63
C ASP A 632 16.77 21.26 -41.70
N LEU A 633 15.84 22.12 -41.32
CA LEU A 633 14.72 21.77 -40.43
C LEU A 633 13.72 20.81 -41.12
N LEU A 634 13.53 20.94 -42.43
CA LEU A 634 12.73 20.00 -43.20
C LEU A 634 13.44 18.65 -43.36
N ALA A 635 14.77 18.64 -43.50
CA ALA A 635 15.56 17.41 -43.49
C ALA A 635 15.49 16.70 -42.12
N GLU A 636 15.58 17.46 -41.01
CA GLU A 636 15.40 16.97 -39.65
C GLU A 636 14.01 16.34 -39.47
N LEU A 637 12.95 16.98 -39.98
CA LEU A 637 11.59 16.44 -39.96
C LEU A 637 11.50 15.10 -40.69
N GLN A 638 12.14 14.98 -41.85
CA GLN A 638 12.13 13.73 -42.64
C GLN A 638 12.94 12.62 -41.96
N GLY A 639 14.01 12.97 -41.23
CA GLY A 639 14.87 12.05 -40.50
C GLY A 639 14.26 11.44 -39.23
N LEU A 640 13.14 11.97 -38.71
CA LEU A 640 12.44 11.37 -37.58
C LEU A 640 11.89 9.98 -37.96
N ALA A 641 12.11 8.98 -37.10
CA ALA A 641 11.57 7.64 -37.31
C ALA A 641 10.03 7.68 -37.34
N GLY A 642 9.44 7.05 -38.36
CA GLY A 642 8.00 6.95 -38.56
C GLY A 642 7.28 8.29 -38.79
N LEU A 643 6.03 8.41 -38.33
CA LEU A 643 5.22 9.64 -38.37
C LEU A 643 4.91 10.18 -39.79
N GLU A 644 4.85 9.31 -40.81
CA GLU A 644 4.65 9.71 -42.21
C GLU A 644 3.44 10.63 -42.43
N ARG A 645 2.32 10.35 -41.74
CA ARG A 645 1.13 11.21 -41.79
C ARG A 645 1.43 12.61 -41.25
N VAL A 646 2.05 12.71 -40.07
CA VAL A 646 2.40 13.98 -39.43
C VAL A 646 3.43 14.74 -40.27
N LYS A 647 4.44 14.06 -40.82
CA LYS A 647 5.44 14.67 -41.72
C LYS A 647 4.79 15.32 -42.94
N ASN A 648 3.84 14.63 -43.56
CA ASN A 648 3.09 15.14 -44.70
C ASN A 648 2.19 16.33 -44.32
N ASP A 649 1.50 16.26 -43.19
CA ASP A 649 0.63 17.33 -42.72
C ASP A 649 1.44 18.58 -42.32
N VAL A 650 2.56 18.41 -41.61
CA VAL A 650 3.49 19.50 -41.27
C VAL A 650 4.07 20.12 -42.54
N SER A 651 4.54 19.31 -43.50
CA SER A 651 5.06 19.82 -44.78
C SER A 651 3.99 20.62 -45.56
N SER A 652 2.73 20.20 -45.49
CA SER A 652 1.61 20.92 -46.11
C SER A 652 1.30 22.24 -45.39
N LEU A 653 1.40 22.27 -44.06
CA LEU A 653 1.28 23.49 -43.26
C LEU A 653 2.40 24.48 -43.58
N VAL A 654 3.64 24.01 -43.73
CA VAL A 654 4.79 24.87 -44.09
C VAL A 654 4.57 25.54 -45.44
N LYS A 655 4.12 24.80 -46.46
CA LYS A 655 3.81 25.36 -47.78
C LYS A 655 2.71 26.43 -47.72
N LEU A 656 1.68 26.19 -46.90
CA LEU A 656 0.61 27.18 -46.69
C LEU A 656 1.14 28.44 -46.00
N MET A 657 2.00 28.28 -45.00
CA MET A 657 2.61 29.37 -44.26
C MET A 657 3.59 30.20 -45.10
N GLN A 658 4.39 29.56 -45.96
CA GLN A 658 5.23 30.25 -46.96
C GLN A 658 4.40 31.10 -47.93
N MET A 659 3.22 30.60 -48.33
CA MET A 659 2.29 31.34 -49.18
C MET A 659 1.71 32.57 -48.47
N VAL A 660 1.34 32.44 -47.18
CA VAL A 660 0.90 33.57 -46.34
C VAL A 660 2.00 34.63 -46.26
N ARG A 661 3.23 34.23 -45.94
CA ARG A 661 4.38 35.14 -45.86
C ARG A 661 4.62 35.90 -47.17
N ARG A 662 4.58 35.18 -48.29
CA ARG A 662 4.77 35.77 -49.62
C ARG A 662 3.70 36.80 -49.99
N ARG A 663 2.46 36.63 -49.50
CA ARG A 663 1.40 37.64 -49.68
C ARG A 663 1.67 38.89 -48.84
N GLU A 664 2.07 38.72 -47.59
CA GLU A 664 2.40 39.83 -46.69
C GLU A 664 3.56 40.67 -47.25
N GLU A 665 4.59 40.02 -47.79
CA GLU A 665 5.71 40.68 -48.46
C GLU A 665 5.30 41.46 -49.72
N MET A 666 4.24 41.02 -50.39
CA MET A 666 3.64 41.71 -51.55
C MET A 666 2.62 42.79 -51.14
N GLY A 667 2.44 43.05 -49.84
CA GLY A 667 1.45 43.99 -49.32
C GLY A 667 -0.01 43.55 -49.52
N LEU A 668 -0.23 42.27 -49.85
CA LEU A 668 -1.57 41.70 -50.03
C LEU A 668 -2.12 41.23 -48.69
N VAL A 669 -3.42 41.45 -48.45
CA VAL A 669 -4.08 40.97 -47.24
C VAL A 669 -4.00 39.44 -47.19
N PRO A 670 -3.39 38.84 -46.16
CA PRO A 670 -3.35 37.40 -46.00
C PRO A 670 -4.75 36.85 -45.63
N PRO A 671 -5.07 35.61 -46.03
CA PRO A 671 -6.31 34.98 -45.60
C PRO A 671 -6.32 34.77 -44.08
N PRO A 672 -7.48 34.85 -43.40
CA PRO A 672 -7.60 34.69 -41.95
C PRO A 672 -7.45 33.20 -41.57
N LEU A 673 -6.21 32.73 -41.51
CA LEU A 673 -5.87 31.35 -41.14
C LEU A 673 -5.41 31.32 -39.68
N SER A 674 -6.06 30.51 -38.84
CA SER A 674 -5.52 30.19 -37.53
C SER A 674 -4.23 29.37 -37.66
N ARG A 675 -3.23 29.73 -36.86
CA ARG A 675 -1.94 29.04 -36.77
C ARG A 675 -1.91 28.01 -35.63
N HIS A 676 -2.97 27.94 -34.81
CA HIS A 676 -3.06 27.06 -33.65
C HIS A 676 -3.45 25.63 -34.04
N LEU A 677 -2.87 24.63 -33.37
CA LEU A 677 -3.00 23.22 -33.73
C LEU A 677 -3.47 22.36 -32.55
N VAL A 678 -4.16 21.26 -32.87
CA VAL A 678 -4.50 20.20 -31.91
C VAL A 678 -3.67 18.96 -32.23
N PHE A 679 -2.92 18.44 -31.26
CA PHE A 679 -2.14 17.21 -31.42
C PHE A 679 -2.84 16.07 -30.69
N THR A 680 -3.22 15.03 -31.40
CA THR A 680 -3.94 13.88 -30.82
C THR A 680 -3.14 12.60 -30.98
N GLY A 681 -2.95 11.83 -29.90
CA GLY A 681 -2.32 10.52 -29.96
C GLY A 681 -1.82 10.04 -28.59
N ASN A 682 -1.46 8.77 -28.47
CA ASN A 682 -0.97 8.18 -27.21
C ASN A 682 0.35 8.79 -26.71
N PRO A 683 0.71 8.65 -25.42
CA PRO A 683 1.99 9.13 -24.89
C PRO A 683 3.18 8.59 -25.70
N GLY A 684 4.23 9.41 -25.85
CA GLY A 684 5.47 8.98 -26.51
C GLY A 684 5.42 8.84 -28.03
N THR A 685 4.38 9.33 -28.71
CA THR A 685 4.29 9.37 -30.19
C THR A 685 5.02 10.55 -30.85
N GLY A 686 5.86 11.29 -30.12
CA GLY A 686 6.66 12.38 -30.72
C GLY A 686 5.98 13.77 -30.81
N LYS A 687 4.82 13.97 -30.15
CA LYS A 687 4.08 15.25 -30.13
C LYS A 687 4.95 16.45 -29.75
N THR A 688 5.67 16.38 -28.64
CA THR A 688 6.53 17.48 -28.16
C THR A 688 7.71 17.74 -29.09
N THR A 689 8.30 16.68 -29.67
CA THR A 689 9.38 16.79 -30.65
C THR A 689 8.92 17.54 -31.90
N ILE A 690 7.76 17.18 -32.44
CA ILE A 690 7.18 17.87 -33.60
C ILE A 690 6.78 19.30 -33.26
N ALA A 691 6.25 19.58 -32.06
CA ALA A 691 5.90 20.93 -31.64
C ALA A 691 7.12 21.86 -31.62
N ARG A 692 8.26 21.36 -31.13
CA ARG A 692 9.55 22.08 -31.10
C ARG A 692 10.06 22.38 -32.51
N LEU A 693 10.05 21.36 -33.38
CA LEU A 693 10.50 21.50 -34.75
C LEU A 693 9.59 22.45 -35.56
N TYR A 694 8.29 22.38 -35.35
CA TYR A 694 7.32 23.28 -35.96
C TYR A 694 7.57 24.75 -35.59
N GLY A 695 7.89 25.04 -34.32
CA GLY A 695 8.26 26.38 -33.87
C GLY A 695 9.48 26.93 -34.60
N ARG A 696 10.56 26.14 -34.68
CA ARG A 696 11.79 26.48 -35.44
C ARG A 696 11.51 26.72 -36.91
N ILE A 697 10.68 25.88 -37.54
CA ILE A 697 10.30 26.04 -38.94
C ILE A 697 9.55 27.36 -39.16
N LEU A 698 8.60 27.71 -38.29
CA LEU A 698 7.86 28.97 -38.42
C LEU A 698 8.76 30.21 -38.22
N ALA A 699 9.79 30.12 -37.37
CA ALA A 699 10.79 31.17 -37.25
C ALA A 699 11.64 31.30 -38.51
N ALA A 700 12.09 30.18 -39.10
CA ALA A 700 12.84 30.17 -40.37
C ALA A 700 12.04 30.71 -41.57
N VAL A 701 10.71 30.55 -41.55
CA VAL A 701 9.79 31.15 -42.54
C VAL A 701 9.52 32.64 -42.25
N GLY A 702 9.94 33.16 -41.11
CA GLY A 702 9.78 34.56 -40.70
C GLY A 702 8.40 34.90 -40.12
N LEU A 703 7.65 33.90 -39.67
CA LEU A 703 6.31 34.06 -39.06
C LEU A 703 6.32 34.12 -37.53
N LEU A 704 7.40 33.66 -36.91
CA LEU A 704 7.67 33.79 -35.47
C LEU A 704 9.05 34.43 -35.28
N GLU A 705 9.21 35.18 -34.19
CA GLU A 705 10.48 35.89 -33.90
C GLU A 705 11.62 34.94 -33.51
N ARG A 706 11.32 33.90 -32.72
CA ARG A 706 12.32 33.00 -32.12
C ARG A 706 12.03 31.51 -32.33
N GLY A 707 10.75 31.12 -32.35
CA GLY A 707 10.34 29.73 -32.57
C GLY A 707 10.62 28.78 -31.40
N HIS A 708 10.96 29.29 -30.20
CA HIS A 708 11.21 28.47 -29.01
C HIS A 708 9.92 27.82 -28.49
N LEU A 709 10.06 26.69 -27.79
CA LEU A 709 8.93 25.94 -27.23
C LEU A 709 8.83 26.19 -25.72
N VAL A 710 7.64 26.58 -25.26
CA VAL A 710 7.28 26.62 -23.84
C VAL A 710 6.28 25.51 -23.57
N GLU A 711 6.68 24.52 -22.77
CA GLU A 711 5.84 23.39 -22.39
C GLU A 711 5.08 23.71 -21.09
N ALA A 712 3.78 23.45 -21.09
CA ALA A 712 2.88 23.72 -19.98
C ALA A 712 1.88 22.57 -19.81
N ASP A 713 1.45 22.34 -18.58
CA ASP A 713 0.33 21.47 -18.26
C ASP A 713 -0.73 22.26 -17.49
N ARG A 714 -1.77 21.57 -16.99
CA ARG A 714 -2.79 22.21 -16.13
C ARG A 714 -2.17 22.92 -14.93
N SER A 715 -1.13 22.37 -14.30
CA SER A 715 -0.49 22.95 -13.13
C SER A 715 0.28 24.23 -13.44
N ALA A 716 0.80 24.36 -14.66
CA ALA A 716 1.47 25.57 -15.13
C ALA A 716 0.48 26.71 -15.42
N LEU A 717 -0.73 26.41 -15.91
CA LEU A 717 -1.71 27.41 -16.33
C LEU A 717 -2.72 27.79 -15.25
N VAL A 718 -3.19 26.80 -14.48
CA VAL A 718 -4.22 27.02 -13.47
C VAL A 718 -3.56 27.44 -12.15
N GLY A 719 -4.03 28.56 -11.60
CA GLY A 719 -3.62 29.04 -10.29
C GLY A 719 -4.18 28.12 -9.21
N GLU A 720 -3.44 27.95 -8.12
CA GLU A 720 -3.90 27.17 -6.96
C GLU A 720 -4.99 27.91 -6.15
N TYR A 721 -5.27 29.17 -6.53
CA TYR A 721 -6.13 30.12 -5.85
C TYR A 721 -6.98 30.91 -6.87
N VAL A 722 -8.22 31.28 -6.51
CA VAL A 722 -9.06 32.25 -7.23
C VAL A 722 -8.26 33.51 -7.58
N GLY A 723 -8.32 33.94 -8.84
CA GLY A 723 -7.67 35.15 -9.34
C GLY A 723 -6.17 35.02 -9.65
N HIS A 724 -5.53 33.91 -9.25
CA HIS A 724 -4.18 33.59 -9.69
C HIS A 724 -4.14 32.93 -11.08
N THR A 725 -5.26 32.39 -11.55
CA THR A 725 -5.29 31.63 -12.81
C THR A 725 -5.06 32.53 -14.03
N GLY A 726 -5.75 33.67 -14.11
CA GLY A 726 -5.53 34.65 -15.17
C GLY A 726 -4.07 35.12 -15.27
N PRO A 727 -3.46 35.70 -14.21
CA PRO A 727 -2.07 36.15 -14.21
C PRO A 727 -1.06 35.04 -14.50
N LYS A 728 -1.30 33.81 -14.02
CA LYS A 728 -0.41 32.67 -14.23
C LYS A 728 -0.46 32.17 -15.67
N THR A 729 -1.67 32.00 -16.23
CA THR A 729 -1.88 31.70 -17.65
C THR A 729 -1.23 32.78 -18.53
N ALA A 730 -1.41 34.06 -18.18
CA ALA A 730 -0.82 35.18 -18.90
C ALA A 730 0.72 35.19 -18.87
N ARG A 731 1.34 34.88 -17.72
CA ARG A 731 2.80 34.78 -17.59
C ARG A 731 3.38 33.66 -18.46
N VAL A 732 2.76 32.48 -18.43
CA VAL A 732 3.20 31.35 -19.27
C VAL A 732 3.02 31.66 -20.75
N PHE A 733 1.92 32.31 -21.13
CA PHE A 733 1.70 32.79 -22.50
C PHE A 733 2.74 33.84 -22.92
N GLN A 734 3.10 34.77 -22.01
CA GLN A 734 4.12 35.78 -22.25
C GLN A 734 5.50 35.18 -22.47
N GLN A 735 5.86 34.12 -21.74
CA GLN A 735 7.08 33.35 -21.98
C GLN A 735 7.12 32.75 -23.39
N ALA A 736 5.96 32.40 -23.96
CA ALA A 736 5.86 31.84 -25.30
C ALA A 736 5.81 32.89 -26.44
N ARG A 737 5.89 34.19 -26.14
CA ARG A 737 5.87 35.26 -27.16
C ARG A 737 7.06 35.14 -28.10
N GLY A 738 6.76 35.14 -29.40
CA GLY A 738 7.74 34.88 -30.46
C GLY A 738 7.98 33.39 -30.71
N GLY A 739 7.24 32.49 -30.06
CA GLY A 739 7.44 31.03 -30.09
C GLY A 739 6.14 30.24 -30.01
N VAL A 740 6.23 29.03 -29.46
CA VAL A 740 5.15 28.05 -29.37
C VAL A 740 4.81 27.76 -27.91
N LEU A 741 3.54 27.88 -27.55
CA LEU A 741 3.00 27.41 -26.27
C LEU A 741 2.39 26.02 -26.45
N PHE A 742 3.02 24.99 -25.89
CA PHE A 742 2.54 23.62 -25.94
C PHE A 742 1.87 23.23 -24.63
N ILE A 743 0.58 22.90 -24.68
CA ILE A 743 -0.23 22.53 -23.52
C ILE A 743 -0.54 21.05 -23.57
N ASP A 744 0.10 20.25 -22.73
CA ASP A 744 -0.14 18.81 -22.66
C ASP A 744 -1.39 18.50 -21.83
N GLU A 745 -2.10 17.42 -22.21
CA GLU A 745 -3.38 17.00 -21.65
C GLU A 745 -4.38 18.15 -21.44
N ALA A 746 -4.54 19.01 -22.44
CA ALA A 746 -5.32 20.25 -22.34
C ALA A 746 -6.79 20.04 -21.95
N TYR A 747 -7.36 18.87 -22.29
CA TYR A 747 -8.70 18.45 -21.89
C TYR A 747 -8.91 18.43 -20.37
N SER A 748 -7.83 18.28 -19.59
CA SER A 748 -7.86 18.34 -18.13
C SER A 748 -8.37 19.69 -17.63
N LEU A 749 -8.26 20.78 -18.42
CA LEU A 749 -8.82 22.09 -18.10
C LEU A 749 -10.36 22.07 -18.02
N THR A 750 -11.03 21.14 -18.71
CA THR A 750 -12.50 21.05 -18.80
C THR A 750 -13.12 19.85 -18.07
N GLN A 751 -12.36 18.78 -17.79
CA GLN A 751 -12.92 17.51 -17.28
C GLN A 751 -13.36 17.54 -15.81
N TYR A 752 -12.97 18.54 -15.03
CA TYR A 752 -13.37 18.69 -13.62
C TYR A 752 -14.56 19.65 -13.44
N ALA A 753 -15.58 19.52 -14.30
CA ALA A 753 -16.78 20.37 -14.32
C ALA A 753 -17.78 20.06 -13.17
N GLY A 754 -17.26 19.82 -11.97
CA GLY A 754 -17.99 19.81 -10.71
C GLY A 754 -17.37 20.83 -9.75
N SER A 755 -18.01 21.99 -9.62
CA SER A 755 -17.74 23.07 -8.65
C SER A 755 -16.48 23.98 -8.78
N ASN A 756 -15.56 23.81 -9.75
CA ASN A 756 -14.36 24.67 -9.86
C ASN A 756 -14.28 25.52 -11.16
N ASP A 757 -14.37 26.84 -11.02
CA ASP A 757 -14.41 27.88 -12.09
C ASP A 757 -13.02 28.18 -12.72
N PHE A 758 -11.92 27.67 -12.14
CA PHE A 758 -10.55 28.07 -12.51
C PHE A 758 -10.09 27.54 -13.86
N GLY A 759 -10.48 26.32 -14.24
CA GLY A 759 -10.15 25.78 -15.56
C GLY A 759 -10.78 26.61 -16.69
N GLN A 760 -11.99 27.12 -16.45
CA GLN A 760 -12.68 28.02 -17.38
C GLN A 760 -12.02 29.41 -17.42
N GLU A 761 -11.54 29.93 -16.29
CA GLU A 761 -10.76 31.18 -16.23
C GLU A 761 -9.45 31.08 -17.04
N ALA A 762 -8.74 29.95 -16.96
CA ALA A 762 -7.55 29.69 -17.78
C ALA A 762 -7.89 29.66 -19.28
N ILE A 763 -8.97 28.95 -19.66
CA ILE A 763 -9.44 28.88 -21.05
C ILE A 763 -9.86 30.27 -21.56
N ALA A 764 -10.60 31.04 -20.77
CA ALA A 764 -11.03 32.38 -21.14
C ALA A 764 -9.84 33.34 -21.33
N THR A 765 -8.86 33.26 -20.43
CA THR A 765 -7.61 34.05 -20.52
C THR A 765 -6.80 33.66 -21.75
N LEU A 766 -6.65 32.35 -21.99
CA LEU A 766 -5.94 31.82 -23.16
C LEU A 766 -6.62 32.24 -24.47
N LEU A 767 -7.95 32.12 -24.57
CA LEU A 767 -8.71 32.53 -25.76
C LEU A 767 -8.55 34.03 -26.07
N LYS A 768 -8.56 34.88 -25.04
CA LYS A 768 -8.32 36.31 -25.20
C LYS A 768 -6.92 36.59 -25.72
N LEU A 769 -5.89 36.00 -25.10
CA LEU A 769 -4.50 36.20 -25.49
C LEU A 769 -4.20 35.64 -26.89
N MET A 770 -4.84 34.54 -27.27
CA MET A 770 -4.76 33.98 -28.64
C MET A 770 -5.35 34.92 -29.69
N GLU A 771 -6.36 35.72 -29.35
CA GLU A 771 -6.90 36.74 -30.26
C GLU A 771 -5.98 37.96 -30.35
N ASP A 772 -5.58 38.49 -29.18
CA ASP A 772 -4.79 39.71 -29.06
C ASP A 772 -3.37 39.55 -29.65
N HIS A 773 -2.82 38.32 -29.62
CA HIS A 773 -1.44 38.00 -30.02
C HIS A 773 -1.35 36.88 -31.08
N ARG A 774 -2.33 36.79 -31.98
CA ARG A 774 -2.43 35.73 -33.00
C ARG A 774 -1.23 35.60 -33.96
N ASP A 775 -0.48 36.68 -34.15
CA ASP A 775 0.69 36.73 -35.04
C ASP A 775 2.01 36.49 -34.28
N ASP A 776 1.99 36.58 -32.94
CA ASP A 776 3.19 36.50 -32.07
C ASP A 776 3.38 35.13 -31.41
N VAL A 777 2.31 34.32 -31.26
CA VAL A 777 2.34 33.05 -30.52
C VAL A 777 1.54 31.98 -31.23
N VAL A 778 2.12 30.78 -31.33
CA VAL A 778 1.38 29.58 -31.74
C VAL A 778 1.07 28.71 -30.53
N VAL A 779 -0.21 28.59 -30.19
CA VAL A 779 -0.68 27.62 -29.18
C VAL A 779 -0.94 26.25 -29.82
N ILE A 780 -0.37 25.20 -29.22
CA ILE A 780 -0.60 23.80 -29.55
C ILE A 780 -1.17 23.10 -28.32
N VAL A 781 -2.35 22.49 -28.46
CA VAL A 781 -2.97 21.69 -27.40
C VAL A 781 -2.85 20.21 -27.71
N ALA A 782 -2.43 19.40 -26.74
CA ALA A 782 -2.18 17.98 -26.93
C ALA A 782 -3.02 17.10 -25.99
N GLY A 783 -3.31 15.87 -26.44
CA GLY A 783 -4.01 14.87 -25.63
C GLY A 783 -4.49 13.66 -26.41
N TYR A 784 -5.37 12.87 -25.79
CA TYR A 784 -6.03 11.74 -26.43
C TYR A 784 -7.12 12.21 -27.41
N LEU A 785 -7.32 11.46 -28.49
CA LEU A 785 -8.20 11.87 -29.60
C LEU A 785 -9.63 12.23 -29.15
N LYS A 786 -10.30 11.34 -28.41
CA LYS A 786 -11.70 11.53 -27.99
C LYS A 786 -11.85 12.68 -26.99
N GLU A 787 -10.88 12.82 -26.09
CA GLU A 787 -10.84 13.85 -25.05
C GLU A 787 -10.57 15.22 -25.64
N MET A 788 -9.70 15.31 -26.65
CA MET A 788 -9.44 16.56 -27.38
C MET A 788 -10.64 16.98 -28.24
N GLU A 789 -11.35 16.03 -28.86
CA GLU A 789 -12.62 16.32 -29.55
C GLU A 789 -13.69 16.85 -28.59
N ALA A 790 -13.73 16.34 -27.35
CA ALA A 790 -14.62 16.86 -26.31
C ALA A 790 -14.18 18.25 -25.82
N PHE A 791 -12.88 18.45 -25.61
CA PHE A 791 -12.29 19.74 -25.20
C PHE A 791 -12.56 20.85 -26.22
N VAL A 792 -12.29 20.61 -27.50
CA VAL A 792 -12.52 21.61 -28.56
C VAL A 792 -14.00 21.96 -28.69
N ARG A 793 -14.91 20.98 -28.50
CA ARG A 793 -16.37 21.21 -28.53
C ARG A 793 -16.92 21.85 -27.26
N SER A 794 -16.17 21.86 -26.17
CA SER A 794 -16.64 22.40 -24.88
C SER A 794 -16.86 23.92 -24.89
N ASN A 795 -16.18 24.63 -25.79
CA ASN A 795 -16.27 26.09 -25.91
C ASN A 795 -16.21 26.52 -27.39
N PRO A 796 -17.21 27.24 -27.93
CA PRO A 796 -17.20 27.72 -29.31
C PRO A 796 -15.94 28.53 -29.69
N GLY A 797 -15.36 29.25 -28.72
CA GLY A 797 -14.12 29.99 -28.88
C GLY A 797 -12.92 29.09 -29.18
N LEU A 798 -12.85 27.90 -28.57
CA LEU A 798 -11.82 26.89 -28.85
C LEU A 798 -12.01 26.32 -30.26
N ALA A 799 -13.23 25.92 -30.63
CA ALA A 799 -13.53 25.39 -31.98
C ALA A 799 -13.19 26.38 -33.10
N SER A 800 -13.38 27.68 -32.86
CA SER A 800 -13.03 28.72 -33.85
C SER A 800 -11.52 28.90 -34.05
N ARG A 801 -10.72 28.70 -33.00
CA ARG A 801 -9.25 28.90 -33.02
C ARG A 801 -8.48 27.62 -33.34
N PHE A 802 -9.00 26.46 -32.99
CA PHE A 802 -8.39 25.15 -33.23
C PHE A 802 -9.09 24.41 -34.37
N ASN A 803 -8.80 24.80 -35.61
CA ASN A 803 -9.46 24.27 -36.81
C ASN A 803 -8.69 23.13 -37.51
N ARG A 804 -7.51 22.76 -36.99
CA ARG A 804 -6.66 21.70 -37.56
C ARG A 804 -6.17 20.76 -36.46
N THR A 805 -6.30 19.47 -36.72
CA THR A 805 -5.86 18.39 -35.83
C THR A 805 -4.84 17.51 -36.54
N LEU A 806 -3.70 17.31 -35.90
CA LEU A 806 -2.66 16.36 -36.31
C LEU A 806 -2.81 15.07 -35.50
N LEU A 807 -3.02 13.96 -36.20
CA LEU A 807 -3.10 12.63 -35.60
C LEU A 807 -1.71 11.98 -35.56
N PHE A 808 -1.29 11.64 -34.36
CA PHE A 808 -0.06 10.92 -34.06
C PHE A 808 -0.41 9.46 -33.78
N ASP A 809 -0.23 8.62 -34.78
CA ASP A 809 -0.44 7.18 -34.68
C ASP A 809 0.63 6.52 -33.80
N ASP A 810 0.32 5.34 -33.25
CA ASP A 810 1.29 4.54 -32.51
C ASP A 810 2.38 4.02 -33.46
N TYR A 811 3.62 3.97 -32.98
CA TYR A 811 4.75 3.43 -33.75
C TYR A 811 4.59 1.93 -33.97
N SER A 812 4.84 1.43 -35.16
CA SER A 812 5.03 0.01 -35.44
C SER A 812 6.21 -0.58 -34.66
N GLY A 813 6.30 -1.91 -34.56
CA GLY A 813 7.46 -2.57 -33.93
C GLY A 813 8.78 -2.16 -34.58
N ALA A 814 8.83 -2.09 -35.91
CA ALA A 814 10.00 -1.64 -36.66
C ALA A 814 10.40 -0.18 -36.34
N GLU A 815 9.43 0.73 -36.18
CA GLU A 815 9.70 2.12 -35.81
C GLU A 815 10.19 2.25 -34.37
N LEU A 816 9.68 1.43 -33.43
CA LEU A 816 10.18 1.39 -32.05
C LEU A 816 11.60 0.83 -31.97
N VAL A 817 11.93 -0.19 -32.78
CA VAL A 817 13.31 -0.70 -32.92
C VAL A 817 14.24 0.40 -33.42
N SER A 818 13.83 1.15 -34.45
CA SER A 818 14.62 2.28 -34.97
C SER A 818 14.91 3.35 -33.91
N ILE A 819 13.96 3.59 -32.98
CA ILE A 819 14.19 4.48 -31.83
C ILE A 819 15.26 3.91 -30.89
N VAL A 820 15.21 2.62 -30.58
CA VAL A 820 16.22 1.94 -29.74
C VAL A 820 17.59 1.96 -30.42
N GLU A 821 17.66 1.71 -31.73
CA GLU A 821 18.91 1.81 -32.51
C GLU A 821 19.51 3.21 -32.47
N HIS A 822 18.67 4.24 -32.60
CA HIS A 822 19.14 5.62 -32.53
C HIS A 822 19.71 5.96 -31.15
N GLN A 823 19.06 5.49 -30.07
CA GLN A 823 19.57 5.68 -28.71
C GLN A 823 20.86 4.90 -28.47
N ALA A 824 20.95 3.66 -28.94
CA ALA A 824 22.15 2.86 -28.86
C ALA A 824 23.33 3.57 -29.54
N ALA A 825 23.13 4.06 -30.77
CA ALA A 825 24.16 4.81 -31.50
C ALA A 825 24.60 6.10 -30.77
N GLN A 826 23.65 6.86 -30.20
CA GLN A 826 23.97 8.06 -29.41
C GLN A 826 24.84 7.76 -28.17
N HIS A 827 24.66 6.57 -27.59
CA HIS A 827 25.37 6.12 -26.41
C HIS A 827 26.52 5.15 -26.71
N GLN A 828 26.94 5.03 -27.99
CA GLN A 828 28.03 4.16 -28.44
C GLN A 828 27.80 2.66 -28.15
N TYR A 829 26.54 2.24 -28.16
CA TYR A 829 26.16 0.83 -28.14
C TYR A 829 25.82 0.32 -29.54
N GLU A 830 26.20 -0.93 -29.80
CA GLU A 830 25.84 -1.68 -31.00
C GLU A 830 24.90 -2.82 -30.64
N LEU A 831 23.77 -2.93 -31.35
CA LEU A 831 22.81 -4.02 -31.19
C LEU A 831 23.17 -5.17 -32.14
N THR A 832 23.23 -6.41 -31.63
CA THR A 832 23.39 -7.57 -32.51
C THR A 832 22.15 -7.79 -33.38
N GLN A 833 22.32 -8.47 -34.54
CA GLN A 833 21.19 -8.81 -35.42
C GLN A 833 20.11 -9.63 -34.69
N ASP A 834 20.52 -10.53 -33.80
CA ASP A 834 19.60 -11.30 -32.97
C ASP A 834 18.85 -10.41 -31.95
N ALA A 835 19.52 -9.38 -31.40
CA ALA A 835 18.89 -8.44 -30.48
C ALA A 835 17.83 -7.60 -31.20
N LEU A 836 18.10 -7.16 -32.43
CA LEU A 836 17.13 -6.45 -33.27
C LEU A 836 15.90 -7.31 -33.60
N ALA A 837 16.11 -8.59 -33.94
CA ALA A 837 15.00 -9.52 -34.20
C ALA A 837 14.15 -9.78 -32.94
N ALA A 838 14.80 -9.92 -31.79
CA ALA A 838 14.13 -10.12 -30.50
C ALA A 838 13.35 -8.86 -30.06
N LEU A 839 13.91 -7.67 -30.25
CA LEU A 839 13.22 -6.39 -30.00
C LEU A 839 11.99 -6.23 -30.89
N THR A 840 12.10 -6.54 -32.18
CA THR A 840 10.98 -6.49 -33.12
C THR A 840 9.84 -7.37 -32.64
N THR A 841 10.15 -8.65 -32.34
CA THR A 841 9.17 -9.61 -31.82
C THR A 841 8.52 -9.12 -30.53
N ARG A 842 9.32 -8.52 -29.64
CA ARG A 842 8.86 -8.01 -28.35
C ARG A 842 7.91 -6.83 -28.50
N PHE A 843 8.20 -5.89 -29.39
CA PHE A 843 7.35 -4.72 -29.64
C PHE A 843 6.08 -5.05 -30.44
N ASP A 844 6.14 -6.04 -31.34
CA ASP A 844 4.96 -6.52 -32.06
C ASP A 844 3.98 -7.27 -31.16
N ALA A 845 4.48 -7.93 -30.11
CA ALA A 845 3.66 -8.61 -29.11
C ALA A 845 3.00 -7.65 -28.09
N MET A 846 3.39 -6.38 -28.04
CA MET A 846 2.80 -5.41 -27.10
C MET A 846 1.43 -4.91 -27.58
N PRO A 847 0.37 -4.98 -26.74
CA PRO A 847 -0.91 -4.39 -27.08
C PRO A 847 -0.78 -2.86 -27.21
N ARG A 848 -1.41 -2.30 -28.25
CA ARG A 848 -1.42 -0.85 -28.53
C ARG A 848 -2.72 -0.24 -28.01
N ASP A 849 -2.92 -0.39 -26.71
CA ASP A 849 -4.09 0.09 -26.00
C ASP A 849 -3.90 1.54 -25.51
N ARG A 850 -4.94 2.06 -24.84
CA ARG A 850 -4.93 3.43 -24.33
C ARG A 850 -3.83 3.57 -23.28
N GLY A 851 -2.93 4.53 -23.50
CA GLY A 851 -1.82 4.79 -22.57
C GLY A 851 -0.52 4.07 -22.91
N PHE A 852 -0.50 3.30 -24.02
CA PHE A 852 0.72 2.72 -24.55
C PHE A 852 1.80 3.80 -24.75
N GLY A 853 2.99 3.58 -24.18
CA GLY A 853 4.03 4.58 -24.02
C GLY A 853 4.89 4.86 -25.26
N ASN A 854 4.74 4.09 -26.35
CA ASN A 854 5.45 4.28 -27.63
C ASN A 854 6.95 4.54 -27.45
N GLY A 855 7.46 5.67 -27.92
CA GLY A 855 8.87 6.04 -27.79
C GLY A 855 9.34 6.05 -26.34
N ARG A 856 8.49 6.36 -25.35
CA ARG A 856 8.85 6.26 -23.92
C ARG A 856 9.14 4.82 -23.52
N THR A 857 8.32 3.87 -23.98
CA THR A 857 8.54 2.43 -23.79
C THR A 857 9.84 1.97 -24.45
N ALA A 858 10.15 2.46 -25.66
CA ALA A 858 11.41 2.18 -26.33
C ALA A 858 12.62 2.69 -25.52
N ARG A 859 12.56 3.91 -24.97
CA ARG A 859 13.63 4.45 -24.10
C ARG A 859 13.82 3.65 -22.81
N GLN A 860 12.72 3.27 -22.18
CA GLN A 860 12.74 2.44 -20.97
C GLN A 860 13.33 1.06 -21.26
N LEU A 861 12.99 0.46 -22.40
CA LEU A 861 13.54 -0.82 -22.82
C LEU A 861 15.04 -0.73 -23.07
N PHE A 862 15.50 0.32 -23.78
CA PHE A 862 16.92 0.56 -23.98
C PHE A 862 17.68 0.74 -22.65
N GLN A 863 17.14 1.53 -21.72
CA GLN A 863 17.73 1.68 -20.38
C GLN A 863 17.82 0.35 -19.63
N ALA A 864 16.76 -0.45 -19.64
CA ALA A 864 16.77 -1.76 -19.00
C ALA A 864 17.78 -2.72 -19.67
N MET A 865 17.98 -2.59 -20.98
CA MET A 865 19.00 -3.35 -21.71
C MET A 865 20.42 -2.95 -21.30
N THR A 866 20.71 -1.66 -21.15
CA THR A 866 22.06 -1.22 -20.71
C THR A 866 22.33 -1.64 -19.26
N GLU A 867 21.32 -1.60 -18.38
CA GLU A 867 21.44 -2.11 -17.00
C GLU A 867 21.74 -3.62 -16.97
N ARG A 868 21.01 -4.43 -17.75
CA ARG A 868 21.24 -5.88 -17.83
C ARG A 868 22.60 -6.21 -18.45
N GLN A 869 22.99 -5.48 -19.48
CA GLN A 869 24.31 -5.62 -20.09
C GLN A 869 25.42 -5.29 -19.10
N ALA A 870 25.26 -4.25 -18.26
CA ALA A 870 26.23 -3.92 -17.22
C ALA A 870 26.41 -5.06 -16.22
N TYR A 871 25.32 -5.70 -15.77
CA TYR A 871 25.40 -6.89 -14.91
C TYR A 871 26.09 -8.07 -15.61
N ARG A 872 25.74 -8.34 -16.87
CA ARG A 872 26.34 -9.41 -17.65
C ARG A 872 27.84 -9.21 -17.84
N VAL A 873 28.27 -7.99 -18.14
CA VAL A 873 29.68 -7.66 -18.35
C VAL A 873 30.47 -7.66 -17.04
N ALA A 874 29.86 -7.26 -15.92
CA ALA A 874 30.50 -7.30 -14.61
C ALA A 874 30.85 -8.71 -14.12
N GLU A 875 30.13 -9.73 -14.59
CA GLU A 875 30.39 -11.15 -14.26
C GLU A 875 31.49 -11.78 -15.15
N LEU A 876 32.03 -11.04 -16.13
CA LEU A 876 33.12 -11.53 -16.98
C LEU A 876 34.49 -11.38 -16.28
N PRO A 877 35.35 -12.42 -16.26
CA PRO A 877 36.68 -12.34 -15.64
C PRO A 877 37.59 -11.25 -16.24
N GLU A 878 37.47 -11.00 -17.54
CA GLU A 878 38.07 -9.88 -18.28
C GLU A 878 37.07 -9.42 -19.34
N ALA A 879 36.71 -8.13 -19.36
CA ALA A 879 35.78 -7.56 -20.33
C ALA A 879 36.53 -6.84 -21.46
N SER A 880 36.18 -7.11 -22.71
CA SER A 880 36.72 -6.41 -23.87
C SER A 880 35.93 -5.13 -24.19
N GLU A 881 36.50 -4.22 -24.99
CA GLU A 881 35.80 -3.02 -25.49
C GLU A 881 34.50 -3.40 -26.23
N ALA A 882 34.54 -4.49 -27.00
CA ALA A 882 33.36 -5.02 -27.69
C ALA A 882 32.26 -5.51 -26.73
N ASP A 883 32.62 -6.08 -25.57
CA ASP A 883 31.63 -6.54 -24.59
C ASP A 883 30.90 -5.37 -23.93
N VAL A 884 31.60 -4.27 -23.69
CA VAL A 884 31.04 -3.04 -23.10
C VAL A 884 30.16 -2.29 -24.10
N MET A 885 30.42 -2.41 -25.40
CA MET A 885 29.67 -1.73 -26.47
C MET A 885 28.51 -2.57 -27.04
N THR A 886 28.46 -3.89 -26.82
CA THR A 886 27.46 -4.74 -27.51
C THR A 886 26.24 -5.10 -26.64
N LEU A 887 25.05 -4.79 -27.13
CA LEU A 887 23.76 -5.24 -26.59
C LEU A 887 23.25 -6.51 -27.29
N ARG A 888 22.88 -7.51 -26.49
CA ARG A 888 22.50 -8.87 -26.93
C ARG A 888 21.04 -9.20 -26.59
N PRO A 889 20.45 -10.26 -27.18
CA PRO A 889 19.06 -10.65 -26.87
C PRO A 889 18.79 -10.92 -25.39
N GLU A 890 19.78 -11.46 -24.68
CA GLU A 890 19.73 -11.74 -23.23
C GLU A 890 19.62 -10.49 -22.36
N ASP A 891 20.02 -9.33 -22.90
CA ASP A 891 19.90 -8.04 -22.23
C ASP A 891 18.46 -7.49 -22.33
N ILE A 892 17.57 -8.09 -23.15
CA ILE A 892 16.17 -7.65 -23.27
C ILE A 892 15.37 -8.19 -22.06
N PRO A 893 14.78 -7.32 -21.22
CA PRO A 893 13.99 -7.74 -20.08
C PRO A 893 12.70 -8.48 -20.48
N GLN A 894 12.36 -9.54 -19.76
CA GLN A 894 11.12 -10.30 -19.97
C GLN A 894 9.86 -9.55 -19.53
N THR A 895 10.00 -8.58 -18.62
CA THR A 895 8.94 -7.72 -18.08
C THR A 895 9.45 -6.28 -17.99
N LEU A 896 8.62 -5.32 -18.43
CA LEU A 896 8.87 -3.88 -18.37
C LEU A 896 7.99 -3.24 -17.31
#